data_AF-A0AAW7AA16-F1
#
_entry.id   AF-A0AAW7AA16-F1
#
_cell.length_a   1.000
_cell.length_b   1.000
_cell.length_c   1.000
_cell.angle_alpha   90.00
_cell.angle_beta   90.00
_cell.angle_gamma   90.00
#
_symmetry.space_group_name_H-M   'P 1'
#
loop_
_entity.id
_entity.type
_entity.pdbx_description
1 polymer ?
#
loop_
_entity_poly.entity_id
_entity_poly.type
_entity_poly.pdbx_seq_one_letter_code
_entity_poly.pdbx_strand_id
1 'polypeptide(L)'
;MEAELGFFLLILVAVTSTCASLLHWLRRAMGKKATLPHQVAMSHIISLASIICLALLIVCFVQDNFALEYVVTHSNSQLPVAFKIAAAWGGHQGSMLFWVVTLSLWALFTAFKSPLNAQYTCDCLGIMNVLIATFAWFTLMTSNPFEYAQVLASEGRDLNPMLQDVGLIIHPPLLYLGYVGYAAILAFALAALLGKQPMSDWYVVARSAAFFAWGTLTLGILVGSWWAYNELGWGGWWFWDPVENASLLPWLTGTALLHSGVVATRNRGAIWSTYALAFATFNLSILGTFVVRSGVLTSVHAFAVDPTKGLVLLGVLSLLVIITFGVLILRGEQLPRFKLQSLASRAYTAYIAKGLLVIATAIVFLGTFYPMVYQLLGLGNISVGAPYFNSLILPLSILALIALAFMPVLKWTKGTVPSVSADIAISIALSLVSGIGFIFLVHALHFEVLLTITLATWVIVAHLVMLFRCSNKRKLMPIVMAHIGFALAVSGAVFNSHYSYEHNLRVEPGSSQQRAGITIDYHGIEWLVGPNYTAEQGQITLHLEDGRMLNFNPQKRHYPVRVMNMTEPAIRSLWHGDYYVTLGDKVDTHAYAIKVQYRAGIWWIWSGGLLAVFGALLTGLKKRREAINAIEKYA
;
A
#
# COMPACT_ATOMS: atom_id res chain seq x y z
N MET A 1 -10.07 25.60 -23.72
CA MET A 1 -8.76 26.26 -23.49
C MET A 1 -7.93 25.46 -22.48
N GLU A 2 -8.57 25.02 -21.40
CA GLU A 2 -8.01 24.24 -20.29
C GLU A 2 -7.46 22.90 -20.77
N ALA A 3 -8.20 22.20 -21.63
CA ALA A 3 -7.80 20.92 -22.20
C ALA A 3 -6.57 21.06 -23.11
N GLU A 4 -6.55 22.06 -23.99
CA GLU A 4 -5.40 22.29 -24.89
C GLU A 4 -4.15 22.69 -24.10
N LEU A 5 -4.29 23.53 -23.07
CA LEU A 5 -3.18 23.90 -22.19
C LEU A 5 -2.70 22.70 -21.36
N GLY A 6 -3.62 21.88 -20.84
CA GLY A 6 -3.30 20.65 -20.11
C GLY A 6 -2.52 19.67 -20.97
N PHE A 7 -2.95 19.48 -22.22
CA PHE A 7 -2.25 18.65 -23.20
C PHE A 7 -0.86 19.21 -23.53
N PHE A 8 -0.73 20.52 -23.76
CA PHE A 8 0.55 21.17 -23.99
C PHE A 8 1.51 20.98 -22.80
N LEU A 9 1.04 21.10 -21.57
CA LEU A 9 1.85 20.89 -20.37
C LEU A 9 2.31 19.43 -20.22
N LEU A 10 1.48 18.46 -20.61
CA LEU A 10 1.89 17.05 -20.64
C LEU A 10 3.01 16.81 -21.67
N ILE A 11 2.90 17.40 -22.87
CA ILE A 11 3.99 17.38 -23.87
C ILE A 11 5.25 18.03 -23.29
N LEU A 12 5.11 19.19 -22.65
CA LEU A 12 6.23 19.90 -22.03
C LEU A 12 6.93 19.01 -21.00
N VAL A 13 6.20 18.33 -20.13
CA VAL A 13 6.75 17.38 -19.15
C VAL A 13 7.51 16.24 -19.84
N ALA A 14 6.93 15.63 -20.88
CA ALA A 14 7.58 14.53 -21.61
C ALA A 14 8.88 14.98 -22.29
N VAL A 15 8.86 16.10 -23.01
CA VAL A 15 10.01 16.62 -23.75
C VAL A 15 11.09 17.13 -22.79
N THR A 16 10.74 17.92 -21.79
CA THR A 16 11.73 18.50 -20.86
C THR A 16 12.41 17.44 -20.01
N SER A 17 11.69 16.44 -19.51
CA SER A 17 12.30 15.31 -18.78
C SER A 17 13.23 14.49 -19.68
N THR A 18 12.84 14.26 -20.94
CA THR A 18 13.68 13.60 -21.95
C THR A 18 14.98 14.40 -22.20
N CYS A 19 14.87 15.69 -22.51
CA CYS A 19 16.02 16.55 -22.76
C CYS A 19 16.93 16.69 -21.54
N ALA A 20 16.36 16.86 -20.34
CA ALA A 20 17.12 16.97 -19.09
C ALA A 20 17.90 15.69 -18.78
N SER A 21 17.31 14.53 -19.03
CA SER A 21 17.96 13.23 -18.89
C SER A 21 19.08 13.04 -19.93
N LEU A 22 18.77 13.22 -21.22
CA LEU A 22 19.75 13.05 -22.31
C LEU A 22 20.95 13.97 -22.13
N LEU A 23 20.72 15.25 -21.84
CA LEU A 23 21.80 16.21 -21.62
C LEU A 23 22.69 15.80 -20.44
N HIS A 24 22.11 15.30 -19.36
CA HIS A 24 22.88 14.80 -18.22
C HIS A 24 23.77 13.62 -18.59
N TRP A 25 23.20 12.58 -19.20
CA TRP A 25 23.92 11.36 -19.53
C TRP A 25 24.98 11.58 -20.63
N LEU A 26 24.70 12.43 -21.63
CA LEU A 26 25.68 12.83 -22.62
C LEU A 26 26.85 13.59 -22.00
N ARG A 27 26.58 14.55 -21.10
CA ARG A 27 27.64 15.26 -20.38
C ARG A 27 28.48 14.32 -19.51
N ARG A 28 27.83 13.38 -18.84
CA ARG A 28 28.52 12.35 -18.03
C ARG A 28 29.41 11.46 -18.90
N ALA A 29 28.91 11.01 -20.05
CA ALA A 29 29.68 10.21 -21.01
C ALA A 29 30.90 10.97 -21.57
N MET A 30 30.77 12.29 -21.80
CA MET A 30 31.88 13.17 -22.21
C MET A 30 32.83 13.55 -21.06
N GLY A 31 32.64 13.04 -19.84
CA GLY A 31 33.45 13.41 -18.68
C GLY A 31 33.30 14.88 -18.23
N LYS A 32 32.24 15.58 -18.66
CA LYS A 32 31.98 16.98 -18.27
C LYS A 32 31.40 17.04 -16.86
N LYS A 33 31.74 18.11 -16.12
CA LYS A 33 31.22 18.35 -14.77
C LYS A 33 29.68 18.41 -14.76
N ALA A 34 29.10 17.82 -13.70
CA ALA A 34 27.69 17.93 -13.36
C ALA A 34 27.24 19.40 -13.25
N THR A 35 26.07 19.70 -13.83
CA THR A 35 25.41 21.00 -13.75
C THR A 35 24.18 20.90 -12.87
N LEU A 36 24.41 20.79 -11.55
CA LEU A 36 23.36 20.63 -10.56
C LEU A 36 22.28 21.74 -10.60
N PRO A 37 22.61 23.04 -10.75
CA PRO A 37 21.58 24.08 -10.86
C PRO A 37 20.60 23.85 -12.01
N HIS A 38 21.10 23.33 -13.15
CA HIS A 38 20.25 23.01 -14.30
C HIS A 38 19.31 21.85 -14.00
N GLN A 39 19.80 20.74 -13.42
CA GLN A 39 18.96 19.60 -13.06
C GLN A 39 17.88 19.95 -12.02
N VAL A 40 18.23 20.79 -11.04
CA VAL A 40 17.29 21.30 -10.04
C VAL A 40 16.23 22.19 -10.69
N ALA A 41 16.62 23.13 -11.54
CA ALA A 41 15.68 24.00 -12.26
C ALA A 41 14.73 23.20 -13.17
N MET A 42 15.24 22.19 -13.90
CA MET A 42 14.39 21.31 -14.70
C MET A 42 13.41 20.53 -13.84
N SER A 43 13.83 20.01 -12.68
CA SER A 43 12.94 19.31 -11.75
C SER A 43 11.81 20.22 -11.24
N HIS A 44 12.09 21.50 -11.00
CA HIS A 44 11.07 22.48 -10.61
C HIS A 44 10.06 22.71 -11.74
N ILE A 45 10.54 22.95 -12.96
CA ILE A 45 9.69 23.19 -14.14
C ILE A 45 8.80 21.98 -14.42
N ILE A 46 9.39 20.78 -14.47
CA ILE A 46 8.68 19.52 -14.71
C ILE A 46 7.60 19.30 -13.65
N SER A 47 7.94 19.50 -12.37
CA SER A 47 6.98 19.29 -11.28
C SER A 47 5.84 20.28 -11.35
N LEU A 48 6.14 21.58 -11.49
CA LEU A 48 5.12 22.62 -11.61
C LEU A 48 4.20 22.39 -12.82
N ALA A 49 4.77 22.08 -13.99
CA ALA A 49 4.01 21.80 -15.20
C ALA A 49 3.08 20.59 -15.02
N SER A 50 3.56 19.50 -14.39
CA SER A 50 2.74 18.32 -14.13
C SER A 50 1.60 18.58 -13.14
N ILE A 51 1.83 19.38 -12.10
CA ILE A 51 0.81 19.75 -11.11
C ILE A 51 -0.28 20.60 -11.76
N ILE A 52 0.10 21.60 -12.55
CA ILE A 52 -0.85 22.45 -13.28
C ILE A 52 -1.63 21.61 -14.30
N CYS A 53 -0.98 20.67 -14.99
CA CYS A 53 -1.63 19.74 -15.91
C CYS A 53 -2.75 18.92 -15.22
N LEU A 54 -2.47 18.34 -14.05
CA LEU A 54 -3.47 17.61 -13.27
C LEU A 54 -4.59 18.54 -12.75
N ALA A 55 -4.25 19.75 -12.30
CA ALA A 55 -5.23 20.73 -11.85
C ALA A 55 -6.19 21.14 -12.98
N LEU A 56 -5.67 21.34 -14.21
CA LEU A 56 -6.50 21.62 -15.38
C LEU A 56 -7.40 20.44 -15.75
N LEU A 57 -6.90 19.20 -15.62
CA LEU A 57 -7.75 18.02 -15.80
C LEU A 57 -8.90 17.99 -14.78
N ILE A 58 -8.62 18.27 -13.50
CA ILE A 58 -9.64 18.37 -12.46
C ILE A 58 -10.67 19.46 -12.79
N VAL A 59 -10.23 20.62 -13.30
CA VAL A 59 -11.14 21.69 -13.75
C VAL A 59 -12.07 21.19 -14.86
N CYS A 60 -11.55 20.44 -15.85
CA CYS A 60 -12.38 19.85 -16.90
C CYS A 60 -13.44 18.88 -16.35
N PHE A 61 -13.12 18.09 -15.31
CA PHE A 61 -14.09 17.22 -14.64
C PHE A 61 -15.16 18.01 -13.88
N VAL A 62 -14.76 19.03 -13.12
CA VAL A 62 -15.68 19.84 -12.31
C VAL A 62 -16.63 20.66 -13.19
N GLN A 63 -16.17 21.09 -14.37
CA GLN A 63 -16.96 21.83 -15.36
C GLN A 63 -17.76 20.93 -16.30
N ASP A 64 -17.74 19.61 -16.12
CA ASP A 64 -18.43 18.64 -16.98
C ASP A 64 -18.09 18.83 -18.48
N ASN A 65 -16.81 19.02 -18.78
CA ASN A 65 -16.36 19.21 -20.16
C ASN A 65 -16.42 17.88 -20.95
N PHE A 66 -17.61 17.52 -21.41
CA PHE A 66 -17.90 16.29 -22.16
C PHE A 66 -17.33 16.27 -23.59
N ALA A 67 -16.61 17.33 -24.00
CA ALA A 67 -15.80 17.26 -25.22
C ALA A 67 -14.61 16.30 -25.07
N LEU A 68 -14.18 16.01 -23.84
CA LEU A 68 -13.09 15.06 -23.57
C LEU A 68 -13.62 13.65 -23.35
N GLU A 69 -13.05 12.67 -24.06
CA GLU A 69 -13.40 11.25 -23.96
C GLU A 69 -13.30 10.76 -22.51
N TYR A 70 -12.28 11.22 -21.78
CA TYR A 70 -12.08 10.79 -20.40
C TYR A 70 -13.16 11.33 -19.45
N VAL A 71 -13.60 12.58 -19.62
CA VAL A 71 -14.63 13.20 -18.77
C VAL A 71 -16.00 12.59 -19.06
N VAL A 72 -16.37 12.44 -20.34
CA VAL A 72 -17.67 11.85 -20.72
C VAL A 72 -17.80 10.40 -20.28
N THR A 73 -16.72 9.64 -20.19
CA THR A 73 -16.76 8.23 -19.75
C THR A 73 -16.76 8.03 -18.24
N HIS A 74 -16.37 9.04 -17.44
CA HIS A 74 -16.14 8.90 -15.99
C HIS A 74 -16.80 9.98 -15.13
N SER A 75 -17.62 10.86 -15.70
CA SER A 75 -18.34 11.92 -14.97
C SER A 75 -19.80 12.02 -15.44
N ASN A 76 -20.60 12.76 -14.69
CA ASN A 76 -21.97 13.13 -15.03
C ASN A 76 -22.31 14.45 -14.33
N SER A 77 -23.19 15.27 -14.90
CA SER A 77 -23.58 16.56 -14.32
C SER A 77 -24.13 16.44 -12.88
N GLN A 78 -24.82 15.34 -12.57
CA GLN A 78 -25.39 15.04 -11.25
C GLN A 78 -24.40 14.43 -10.25
N LEU A 79 -23.21 14.03 -10.70
CA LEU A 79 -22.17 13.46 -9.82
C LEU A 79 -21.72 14.52 -8.79
N PRO A 80 -21.72 14.22 -7.48
CA PRO A 80 -21.20 15.15 -6.49
C PRO A 80 -19.76 15.62 -6.80
N VAL A 81 -19.48 16.91 -6.56
CA VAL A 81 -18.21 17.55 -6.93
C VAL A 81 -16.98 16.83 -6.35
N ALA A 82 -17.08 16.29 -5.14
CA ALA A 82 -15.99 15.53 -4.53
C ALA A 82 -15.60 14.30 -5.38
N PHE A 83 -16.58 13.62 -5.98
CA PHE A 83 -16.35 12.49 -6.87
C PHE A 83 -15.97 12.92 -8.29
N LYS A 84 -16.39 14.10 -8.76
CA LYS A 84 -15.83 14.69 -9.99
C LYS A 84 -14.33 14.94 -9.88
N ILE A 85 -13.88 15.49 -8.74
CA ILE A 85 -12.45 15.67 -8.47
C ILE A 85 -11.74 14.30 -8.45
N ALA A 86 -12.31 13.32 -7.74
CA ALA A 86 -11.71 11.98 -7.64
C ALA A 86 -11.70 11.20 -8.96
N ALA A 87 -12.68 11.43 -9.82
CA ALA A 87 -12.75 10.84 -11.16
C ALA A 87 -11.52 11.23 -12.01
N ALA A 88 -10.88 12.35 -11.74
CA ALA A 88 -9.63 12.76 -12.40
C ALA A 88 -8.49 11.74 -12.22
N TRP A 89 -8.54 10.85 -11.22
CA TRP A 89 -7.60 9.72 -11.07
C TRP A 89 -8.27 8.34 -11.01
N GLY A 90 -9.60 8.26 -11.13
CA GLY A 90 -10.36 7.01 -11.03
C GLY A 90 -10.16 6.06 -12.22
N GLY A 91 -9.96 6.59 -13.43
CA GLY A 91 -9.74 5.81 -14.64
C GLY A 91 -8.28 5.68 -15.05
N HIS A 92 -8.06 5.05 -16.21
CA HIS A 92 -6.70 4.71 -16.67
C HIS A 92 -5.86 5.98 -16.95
N GLN A 93 -6.37 6.89 -17.77
CA GLN A 93 -5.68 8.10 -18.24
C GLN A 93 -5.25 9.00 -17.08
N GLY A 94 -6.22 9.33 -16.22
CA GLY A 94 -5.99 10.15 -15.04
C GLY A 94 -4.99 9.57 -14.06
N SER A 95 -5.09 8.26 -13.80
CA SER A 95 -4.17 7.57 -12.90
C SER A 95 -2.72 7.53 -13.42
N MET A 96 -2.51 7.50 -14.75
CA MET A 96 -1.17 7.58 -15.35
C MET A 96 -0.59 8.98 -15.28
N LEU A 97 -1.42 10.00 -15.50
CA LEU A 97 -1.03 11.39 -15.22
C LEU A 97 -0.65 11.58 -13.74
N PHE A 98 -1.42 10.99 -12.81
CA PHE A 98 -1.12 11.02 -11.38
C PHE A 98 0.22 10.32 -11.06
N TRP A 99 0.55 9.24 -11.77
CA TRP A 99 1.86 8.58 -11.73
C TRP A 99 2.99 9.54 -12.11
N VAL A 100 2.83 10.30 -13.21
CA VAL A 100 3.80 11.31 -13.68
C VAL A 100 3.97 12.44 -12.67
N VAL A 101 2.88 12.97 -12.13
CA VAL A 101 2.90 14.01 -11.07
C VAL A 101 3.64 13.49 -9.84
N THR A 102 3.37 12.26 -9.42
CA THR A 102 4.01 11.71 -8.23
C THR A 102 5.51 11.50 -8.44
N LEU A 103 5.93 11.02 -9.62
CA LEU A 103 7.35 10.91 -9.98
C LEU A 103 8.05 12.29 -9.96
N SER A 104 7.39 13.32 -10.51
CA SER A 104 7.94 14.68 -10.56
C SER A 104 8.09 15.28 -9.17
N LEU A 105 7.14 15.05 -8.26
CA LEU A 105 7.22 15.45 -6.85
C LEU A 105 8.38 14.76 -6.13
N TRP A 106 8.64 13.49 -6.41
CA TRP A 106 9.79 12.76 -5.85
C TRP A 106 11.13 13.23 -6.41
N ALA A 107 11.18 13.63 -7.69
CA ALA A 107 12.35 14.28 -8.27
C ALA A 107 12.59 15.66 -7.63
N LEU A 108 11.54 16.46 -7.43
CA LEU A 108 11.58 17.74 -6.72
C LEU A 108 12.08 17.57 -5.28
N PHE A 109 11.59 16.56 -4.56
CA PHE A 109 12.06 16.22 -3.22
C PHE A 109 13.57 15.86 -3.20
N THR A 110 14.03 15.14 -4.22
CA THR A 110 15.45 14.82 -4.38
C THR A 110 16.28 16.08 -4.65
N ALA A 111 15.77 17.01 -5.44
CA ALA A 111 16.39 18.30 -5.72
C ALA A 111 16.54 19.17 -4.46
N PHE A 112 15.51 19.25 -3.60
CA PHE A 112 15.56 20.01 -2.34
C PHE A 112 16.56 19.45 -1.32
N LYS A 113 16.91 18.15 -1.42
CA LYS A 113 17.91 17.53 -0.54
C LYS A 113 19.36 17.80 -0.95
N SER A 114 19.61 18.64 -1.96
CA SER A 114 20.93 19.05 -2.43
C SER A 114 21.61 20.15 -1.57
N PRO A 115 22.95 20.16 -1.36
CA PRO A 115 23.93 19.24 -1.90
C PRO A 115 24.44 18.24 -0.86
N LEU A 116 23.98 17.02 -1.03
CA LEU A 116 24.93 15.91 -1.10
C LEU A 116 25.78 16.10 -2.37
N ASN A 117 26.89 15.36 -2.52
CA ASN A 117 27.79 15.45 -3.69
C ASN A 117 27.04 15.79 -5.01
N ALA A 118 27.44 16.87 -5.68
CA ALA A 118 26.70 17.43 -6.81
C ALA A 118 26.51 16.42 -7.96
N GLN A 119 27.52 15.59 -8.23
CA GLN A 119 27.44 14.55 -9.25
C GLN A 119 26.42 13.48 -8.86
N TYR A 120 26.44 13.02 -7.60
CA TYR A 120 25.48 12.01 -7.12
C TYR A 120 24.04 12.48 -7.24
N THR A 121 23.79 13.73 -6.83
CA THR A 121 22.46 14.33 -6.93
C THR A 121 22.01 14.47 -8.39
N CYS A 122 22.91 14.92 -9.29
CA CYS A 122 22.63 14.95 -10.73
C CYS A 122 22.30 13.57 -11.29
N ASP A 123 23.04 12.53 -10.89
CA ASP A 123 22.82 11.17 -11.36
C ASP A 123 21.47 10.62 -10.88
N CYS A 124 21.08 10.90 -9.64
CA CYS A 124 19.75 10.56 -9.11
C CYS A 124 18.64 11.25 -9.91
N LEU A 125 18.77 12.56 -10.15
CA LEU A 125 17.79 13.33 -10.94
C LEU A 125 17.77 12.88 -12.40
N GLY A 126 18.91 12.50 -12.98
CA GLY A 126 19.00 11.92 -14.32
C GLY A 126 18.20 10.63 -14.45
N ILE A 127 18.30 9.73 -13.46
CA ILE A 127 17.50 8.49 -13.42
C ILE A 127 16.01 8.80 -13.24
N MET A 128 15.66 9.72 -12.32
CA MET A 128 14.26 10.13 -12.13
C MET A 128 13.66 10.73 -13.42
N ASN A 129 14.43 11.54 -14.16
CA ASN A 129 13.99 12.12 -15.43
C ASN A 129 13.80 11.06 -16.53
N VAL A 130 14.58 9.97 -16.55
CA VAL A 130 14.27 8.82 -17.43
C VAL A 130 12.90 8.24 -17.08
N LEU A 131 12.63 7.98 -15.80
CA LEU A 131 11.36 7.40 -15.36
C LEU A 131 10.17 8.34 -15.65
N ILE A 132 10.33 9.63 -15.38
CA ILE A 132 9.30 10.65 -15.71
C ILE A 132 9.05 10.67 -17.21
N ALA A 133 10.10 10.69 -18.04
CA ALA A 133 9.95 10.68 -19.49
C ALA A 133 9.21 9.42 -19.96
N THR A 134 9.59 8.24 -19.47
CA THR A 134 8.93 6.97 -19.83
C THR A 134 7.43 7.01 -19.53
N PHE A 135 7.03 7.41 -18.32
CA PHE A 135 5.62 7.47 -17.95
C PHE A 135 4.86 8.63 -18.60
N ALA A 136 5.52 9.76 -18.86
CA ALA A 136 4.91 10.89 -19.55
C ALA A 136 4.65 10.56 -21.03
N TRP A 137 5.59 9.92 -21.72
CA TRP A 137 5.39 9.44 -23.08
C TRP A 137 4.33 8.34 -23.15
N PHE A 138 4.32 7.40 -22.19
CA PHE A 138 3.25 6.41 -22.10
C PHE A 138 1.88 7.06 -21.91
N THR A 139 1.78 8.05 -21.02
CA THR A 139 0.54 8.80 -20.79
C THR A 139 0.13 9.54 -22.07
N LEU A 140 1.05 10.23 -22.74
CA LEU A 140 0.77 11.03 -23.92
C LEU A 140 0.33 10.18 -25.13
N MET A 141 0.98 9.04 -25.37
CA MET A 141 0.78 8.24 -26.58
C MET A 141 -0.31 7.17 -26.42
N THR A 142 -0.54 6.72 -25.19
CA THR A 142 -1.38 5.54 -24.95
C THR A 142 -2.55 5.84 -24.02
N SER A 143 -2.43 6.82 -23.12
CA SER A 143 -3.42 7.06 -22.06
C SER A 143 -3.72 8.54 -21.89
N ASN A 144 -3.90 9.27 -22.99
CA ASN A 144 -4.00 10.73 -22.96
C ASN A 144 -5.34 11.16 -22.33
N PRO A 145 -5.35 11.87 -21.17
CA PRO A 145 -6.60 12.32 -20.55
C PRO A 145 -7.26 13.49 -21.28
N PHE A 146 -6.58 14.11 -22.26
CA PHE A 146 -7.08 15.26 -23.03
C PHE A 146 -7.51 14.89 -24.45
N GLU A 147 -7.68 13.59 -24.73
CA GLU A 147 -8.23 13.13 -25.99
C GLU A 147 -9.70 13.56 -26.14
N TYR A 148 -10.04 14.12 -27.29
CA TYR A 148 -11.41 14.52 -27.60
C TYR A 148 -12.30 13.31 -27.83
N ALA A 149 -13.53 13.38 -27.34
CA ALA A 149 -14.54 12.38 -27.59
C ALA A 149 -14.88 12.31 -29.09
N GLN A 150 -15.05 11.09 -29.61
CA GLN A 150 -15.44 10.90 -31.02
C GLN A 150 -16.86 11.42 -31.30
N VAL A 151 -17.71 11.39 -30.28
CA VAL A 151 -19.09 11.88 -30.33
C VAL A 151 -19.27 12.87 -29.19
N LEU A 152 -19.72 14.08 -29.52
CA LEU A 152 -20.08 15.07 -28.51
C LEU A 152 -21.37 14.62 -27.83
N ALA A 153 -21.26 14.15 -26.59
CA ALA A 153 -22.41 13.80 -25.78
C ALA A 153 -22.92 15.02 -25.00
N SER A 154 -24.23 15.10 -24.81
CA SER A 154 -24.84 16.11 -23.94
C SER A 154 -24.66 15.80 -22.45
N GLU A 155 -24.34 14.54 -22.11
CA GLU A 155 -24.19 14.06 -20.74
C GLU A 155 -23.18 12.90 -20.68
N GLY A 156 -22.50 12.76 -19.54
CA GLY A 156 -21.52 11.70 -19.29
C GLY A 156 -22.11 10.44 -18.65
N ARG A 157 -21.33 9.35 -18.71
CA ARG A 157 -21.70 7.98 -18.30
C ARG A 157 -21.56 7.72 -16.80
N ASP A 158 -21.36 8.77 -16.01
CA ASP A 158 -21.13 8.75 -14.57
C ASP A 158 -19.85 7.99 -14.16
N LEU A 159 -19.37 8.23 -12.95
CA LEU A 159 -18.29 7.43 -12.35
C LEU A 159 -18.84 6.05 -11.98
N ASN A 160 -18.01 5.00 -12.04
CA ASN A 160 -18.43 3.68 -11.56
C ASN A 160 -18.96 3.81 -10.11
N PRO A 161 -20.19 3.37 -9.80
CA PRO A 161 -20.77 3.48 -8.46
C PRO A 161 -19.90 2.96 -7.32
N MET A 162 -19.15 1.87 -7.52
CA MET A 162 -18.19 1.34 -6.52
C MET A 162 -17.09 2.33 -6.15
N LEU A 163 -16.85 3.34 -6.99
CA LEU A 163 -15.83 4.36 -6.81
C LEU A 163 -16.40 5.67 -6.25
N GLN A 164 -17.72 5.77 -6.05
CA GLN A 164 -18.38 6.94 -5.50
C GLN A 164 -18.37 6.91 -3.96
N ASP A 165 -17.19 6.69 -3.38
CA ASP A 165 -16.95 6.66 -1.94
C ASP A 165 -15.73 7.50 -1.55
N VAL A 166 -15.69 7.97 -0.31
CA VAL A 166 -14.58 8.75 0.26
C VAL A 166 -13.25 7.99 0.16
N GLY A 167 -13.29 6.66 0.15
CA GLY A 167 -12.15 5.80 -0.11
C GLY A 167 -11.41 6.15 -1.40
N LEU A 168 -12.10 6.37 -2.53
CA LEU A 168 -11.48 6.77 -3.80
C LEU A 168 -10.73 8.11 -3.67
N ILE A 169 -11.23 9.02 -2.85
CA ILE A 169 -10.62 10.35 -2.70
C ILE A 169 -9.25 10.24 -2.02
N ILE A 170 -9.13 9.36 -1.03
CA ILE A 170 -8.00 9.33 -0.10
C ILE A 170 -7.00 8.22 -0.45
N HIS A 171 -7.49 7.03 -0.80
CA HIS A 171 -6.65 5.84 -0.97
C HIS A 171 -5.63 5.97 -2.13
N PRO A 172 -6.02 6.30 -3.37
CA PRO A 172 -5.09 6.37 -4.49
C PRO A 172 -3.95 7.39 -4.26
N PRO A 173 -4.18 8.64 -3.81
CA PRO A 173 -3.08 9.55 -3.52
C PRO A 173 -2.04 8.99 -2.55
N LEU A 174 -2.48 8.34 -1.48
CA LEU A 174 -1.59 7.72 -0.49
C LEU A 174 -0.83 6.52 -1.07
N LEU A 175 -1.54 5.64 -1.79
CA LEU A 175 -0.96 4.47 -2.42
C LEU A 175 0.13 4.87 -3.42
N TYR A 176 -0.16 5.85 -4.29
CA TYR A 176 0.78 6.34 -5.31
C TYR A 176 1.99 7.03 -4.70
N LEU A 177 1.83 7.86 -3.67
CA LEU A 177 2.95 8.47 -2.94
C LEU A 177 3.94 7.42 -2.42
N GLY A 178 3.43 6.25 -1.99
CA GLY A 178 4.23 5.10 -1.59
C GLY A 178 4.83 4.31 -2.77
N TYR A 179 3.96 3.81 -3.66
CA TYR A 179 4.32 3.00 -4.85
C TYR A 179 5.42 3.65 -5.68
N VAL A 180 5.15 4.90 -6.07
CA VAL A 180 6.02 5.70 -6.94
C VAL A 180 7.20 6.24 -6.13
N GLY A 181 7.06 6.39 -4.82
CA GLY A 181 8.17 6.83 -3.96
C GLY A 181 9.37 5.92 -4.00
N TYR A 182 9.18 4.62 -4.17
CA TYR A 182 10.28 3.68 -4.38
C TYR A 182 11.10 3.96 -5.66
N ALA A 183 10.61 4.74 -6.62
CA ALA A 183 11.39 5.23 -7.75
C ALA A 183 12.60 6.05 -7.29
N ALA A 184 12.39 6.96 -6.32
CA ALA A 184 13.47 7.77 -5.77
C ALA A 184 14.51 6.89 -5.06
N ILE A 185 14.07 5.85 -4.36
CA ILE A 185 14.97 4.93 -3.65
C ILE A 185 15.78 4.10 -4.66
N LEU A 186 15.16 3.65 -5.75
CA LEU A 186 15.86 3.04 -6.87
C LEU A 186 16.85 4.02 -7.51
N ALA A 187 16.50 5.29 -7.70
CA ALA A 187 17.40 6.29 -8.26
C ALA A 187 18.64 6.52 -7.37
N PHE A 188 18.46 6.62 -6.05
CA PHE A 188 19.57 6.71 -5.10
C PHE A 188 20.48 5.48 -5.16
N ALA A 189 19.89 4.28 -5.25
CA ALA A 189 20.62 3.02 -5.33
C ALA A 189 21.38 2.90 -6.67
N LEU A 190 20.70 3.06 -7.80
CA LEU A 190 21.31 2.90 -9.11
C LEU A 190 22.39 3.96 -9.36
N ALA A 191 22.18 5.22 -8.97
CA ALA A 191 23.23 6.24 -9.03
C ALA A 191 24.47 5.81 -8.21
N ALA A 192 24.27 5.32 -6.99
CA ALA A 192 25.37 4.90 -6.11
C ALA A 192 26.18 3.73 -6.67
N LEU A 193 25.55 2.86 -7.47
CA LEU A 193 26.17 1.71 -8.12
C LEU A 193 26.89 2.08 -9.43
N LEU A 194 26.40 3.11 -10.13
CA LEU A 194 27.00 3.68 -11.33
C LEU A 194 28.20 4.61 -11.03
N GLY A 195 28.37 5.04 -9.79
CA GLY A 195 29.57 5.75 -9.34
C GLY A 195 30.84 4.93 -9.58
N LYS A 196 32.00 5.59 -9.68
CA LYS A 196 33.29 4.93 -9.97
C LYS A 196 33.56 3.74 -9.05
N GLN A 197 33.31 3.92 -7.76
CA GLN A 197 33.23 2.85 -6.78
C GLN A 197 31.81 2.78 -6.21
N PRO A 198 31.17 1.60 -6.20
CA PRO A 198 29.86 1.42 -5.59
C PRO A 198 29.86 1.86 -4.12
N MET A 199 28.94 2.76 -3.76
CA MET A 199 28.89 3.28 -2.39
C MET A 199 28.16 2.33 -1.44
N SER A 200 28.61 2.21 -0.19
CA SER A 200 27.85 1.53 0.86
C SER A 200 26.86 2.43 1.57
N ASP A 201 27.10 3.74 1.55
CA ASP A 201 26.44 4.67 2.47
C ASP A 201 25.23 5.38 1.83
N TRP A 202 24.91 5.05 0.57
CA TRP A 202 23.76 5.60 -0.17
C TRP A 202 22.44 5.45 0.58
N TYR A 203 22.27 4.35 1.33
CA TYR A 203 21.03 4.10 2.05
C TYR A 203 20.82 5.12 3.18
N VAL A 204 21.89 5.66 3.78
CA VAL A 204 21.78 6.69 4.83
C VAL A 204 21.02 7.93 4.30
N VAL A 205 21.23 8.25 3.02
CA VAL A 205 20.55 9.34 2.31
C VAL A 205 19.11 8.98 2.00
N ALA A 206 18.92 7.82 1.38
CA ALA A 206 17.62 7.34 0.92
C ALA A 206 16.70 6.99 2.10
N ARG A 207 17.22 6.77 3.30
CA ARG A 207 16.48 6.31 4.48
C ARG A 207 15.21 7.10 4.73
N SER A 208 15.30 8.42 4.79
CA SER A 208 14.13 9.27 5.08
C SER A 208 13.08 9.19 3.97
N ALA A 209 13.49 9.07 2.71
CA ALA A 209 12.59 8.82 1.59
C ALA A 209 11.94 7.43 1.70
N ALA A 210 12.73 6.40 2.04
CA ALA A 210 12.26 5.03 2.14
C ALA A 210 11.23 4.84 3.26
N PHE A 211 11.43 5.47 4.42
CA PHE A 211 10.43 5.46 5.50
C PHE A 211 9.17 6.23 5.14
N PHE A 212 9.29 7.37 4.45
CA PHE A 212 8.12 8.11 4.00
C PHE A 212 7.30 7.30 2.98
N ALA A 213 7.95 6.75 1.95
CA ALA A 213 7.30 5.90 0.94
C ALA A 213 6.65 4.64 1.58
N TRP A 214 7.35 3.98 2.51
CA TRP A 214 6.79 2.84 3.23
C TRP A 214 5.59 3.23 4.11
N GLY A 215 5.67 4.38 4.80
CA GLY A 215 4.60 4.88 5.66
C GLY A 215 3.35 5.25 4.87
N THR A 216 3.49 5.97 3.76
CA THR A 216 2.36 6.30 2.88
C THR A 216 1.79 5.07 2.18
N LEU A 217 2.63 4.11 1.79
CA LEU A 217 2.16 2.82 1.26
C LEU A 217 1.34 2.04 2.30
N THR A 218 1.85 1.96 3.54
CA THR A 218 1.14 1.30 4.64
C THR A 218 -0.21 1.97 4.90
N LEU A 219 -0.26 3.31 4.91
CA LEU A 219 -1.50 4.05 5.09
C LEU A 219 -2.45 3.87 3.89
N GLY A 220 -1.92 3.86 2.67
CA GLY A 220 -2.69 3.58 1.46
C GLY A 220 -3.35 2.20 1.53
N ILE A 221 -2.59 1.15 1.83
CA ILE A 221 -3.11 -0.22 2.00
C ILE A 221 -4.17 -0.26 3.11
N LEU A 222 -3.92 0.40 4.24
CA LEU A 222 -4.85 0.43 5.37
C LEU A 222 -6.19 1.09 5.00
N VAL A 223 -6.14 2.26 4.37
CA VAL A 223 -7.34 2.98 3.91
C VAL A 223 -8.05 2.21 2.81
N GLY A 224 -7.32 1.52 1.92
CA GLY A 224 -7.90 0.67 0.88
C GLY A 224 -8.63 -0.54 1.46
N SER A 225 -8.02 -1.22 2.43
CA SER A 225 -8.63 -2.34 3.17
C SER A 225 -9.86 -1.90 3.96
N TRP A 226 -9.80 -0.73 4.61
CA TRP A 226 -10.96 -0.13 5.27
C TRP A 226 -12.08 0.21 4.29
N TRP A 227 -11.74 0.80 3.13
CA TRP A 227 -12.72 1.10 2.09
C TRP A 227 -13.39 -0.17 1.55
N ALA A 228 -12.61 -1.20 1.21
CA ALA A 228 -13.13 -2.49 0.76
C ALA A 228 -14.09 -3.11 1.79
N TYR A 229 -13.77 -3.00 3.08
CA TYR A 229 -14.62 -3.44 4.18
C TYR A 229 -15.96 -2.69 4.23
N ASN A 230 -15.97 -1.38 3.96
CA ASN A 230 -17.19 -0.57 3.99
C ASN A 230 -18.01 -0.63 2.71
N GLU A 231 -17.43 -0.90 1.55
CA GLU A 231 -18.12 -0.76 0.26
C GLU A 231 -18.60 -2.10 -0.32
N LEU A 232 -17.84 -3.19 -0.13
CA LEU A 232 -18.08 -4.43 -0.89
C LEU A 232 -19.17 -5.34 -0.31
N GLY A 233 -19.75 -5.01 0.85
CA GLY A 233 -20.92 -5.70 1.41
C GLY A 233 -20.70 -7.15 1.90
N TRP A 234 -19.49 -7.71 1.79
CA TRP A 234 -19.18 -9.08 2.26
C TRP A 234 -18.59 -9.13 3.67
N GLY A 235 -18.17 -7.97 4.19
CA GLY A 235 -17.75 -7.77 5.58
C GLY A 235 -16.35 -8.28 5.93
N GLY A 236 -15.48 -8.57 4.97
CA GLY A 236 -14.06 -8.83 5.28
C GLY A 236 -13.15 -7.68 4.89
N TRP A 237 -11.95 -7.70 5.45
CA TRP A 237 -10.96 -6.61 5.33
C TRP A 237 -9.86 -6.91 4.32
N TRP A 238 -9.68 -8.18 3.94
CA TRP A 238 -8.69 -8.63 2.98
C TRP A 238 -9.16 -9.94 2.32
N PHE A 239 -9.22 -9.97 1.00
CA PHE A 239 -9.72 -11.10 0.21
C PHE A 239 -8.60 -11.94 -0.43
N TRP A 240 -7.36 -11.49 -0.39
CA TRP A 240 -6.24 -12.06 -1.14
C TRP A 240 -6.43 -11.99 -2.65
N ASP A 241 -7.14 -10.96 -3.13
CA ASP A 241 -7.35 -10.77 -4.55
C ASP A 241 -6.06 -10.24 -5.24
N PRO A 242 -5.92 -10.36 -6.57
CA PRO A 242 -4.71 -9.93 -7.27
C PRO A 242 -4.33 -8.46 -7.07
N VAL A 243 -5.30 -7.56 -6.88
CA VAL A 243 -5.05 -6.12 -6.72
C VAL A 243 -4.58 -5.80 -5.30
N GLU A 244 -5.20 -6.39 -4.28
CA GLU A 244 -4.71 -6.34 -2.89
C GLU A 244 -3.28 -6.92 -2.81
N ASN A 245 -3.08 -8.11 -3.39
CA ASN A 245 -1.77 -8.78 -3.41
C ASN A 245 -0.70 -7.95 -4.12
N ALA A 246 -1.06 -7.30 -5.23
CA ALA A 246 -0.17 -6.39 -5.96
C ALA A 246 0.36 -5.27 -5.07
N SER A 247 -0.44 -4.75 -4.13
CA SER A 247 -0.02 -3.74 -3.15
C SER A 247 0.85 -4.28 -2.02
N LEU A 248 0.61 -5.54 -1.62
CA LEU A 248 1.36 -6.21 -0.57
C LEU A 248 2.79 -6.58 -1.00
N LEU A 249 3.00 -6.93 -2.27
CA LEU A 249 4.32 -7.32 -2.81
C LEU A 249 5.42 -6.26 -2.56
N PRO A 250 5.29 -5.00 -3.03
CA PRO A 250 6.28 -3.96 -2.76
C PRO A 250 6.31 -3.57 -1.27
N TRP A 251 5.22 -3.74 -0.52
CA TRP A 251 5.23 -3.49 0.92
C TRP A 251 6.13 -4.49 1.67
N LEU A 252 6.08 -5.78 1.32
CA LEU A 252 6.92 -6.82 1.91
C LEU A 252 8.41 -6.60 1.59
N THR A 253 8.76 -6.36 0.32
CA THR A 253 10.16 -6.09 -0.06
C THR A 253 10.64 -4.73 0.43
N GLY A 254 9.75 -3.74 0.52
CA GLY A 254 10.01 -2.44 1.12
C GLY A 254 10.30 -2.54 2.61
N THR A 255 9.55 -3.36 3.34
CA THR A 255 9.82 -3.69 4.75
C THR A 255 11.18 -4.37 4.89
N ALA A 256 11.50 -5.33 4.01
CA ALA A 256 12.80 -5.99 3.98
C ALA A 256 13.95 -5.02 3.66
N LEU A 257 13.71 -4.05 2.76
CA LEU A 257 14.66 -3.00 2.41
C LEU A 257 14.99 -2.11 3.62
N LEU A 258 13.98 -1.72 4.41
CA LEU A 258 14.20 -0.94 5.63
C LEU A 258 15.12 -1.68 6.62
N HIS A 259 14.87 -2.97 6.83
CA HIS A 259 15.70 -3.82 7.70
C HIS A 259 17.11 -4.02 7.13
N SER A 260 17.22 -4.33 5.84
CA SER A 260 18.50 -4.49 5.15
C SER A 260 19.34 -3.23 5.22
N GLY A 261 18.72 -2.06 5.06
CA GLY A 261 19.38 -0.77 5.17
C GLY A 261 19.96 -0.52 6.57
N VAL A 262 19.22 -0.83 7.63
CA VAL A 262 19.74 -0.75 9.01
C VAL A 262 20.96 -1.67 9.20
N VAL A 263 20.90 -2.91 8.70
CA VAL A 263 22.04 -3.84 8.77
C VAL A 263 23.22 -3.32 7.97
N ALA A 264 23.00 -2.80 6.75
CA ALA A 264 24.05 -2.29 5.89
C ALA A 264 24.81 -1.10 6.49
N THR A 265 24.15 -0.25 7.29
CA THR A 265 24.83 0.84 8.02
C THR A 265 25.78 0.37 9.11
N ARG A 266 25.68 -0.89 9.58
CA ARG A 266 26.53 -1.46 10.63
C ARG A 266 27.46 -2.55 10.14
N ASN A 267 27.04 -3.31 9.14
CA ASN A 267 27.81 -4.34 8.46
C ASN A 267 27.68 -4.09 6.96
N ARG A 268 28.71 -3.44 6.39
CA ARG A 268 28.73 -3.06 4.98
C ARG A 268 28.52 -4.26 4.04
N GLY A 269 28.86 -5.48 4.48
CA GLY A 269 28.66 -6.69 3.68
C GLY A 269 27.20 -7.02 3.35
N ALA A 270 26.22 -6.42 4.03
CA ALA A 270 24.79 -6.59 3.70
C ALA A 270 24.31 -5.67 2.56
N ILE A 271 25.15 -4.77 2.05
CA ILE A 271 24.73 -3.74 1.10
C ILE A 271 24.20 -4.30 -0.22
N TRP A 272 24.74 -5.43 -0.69
CA TRP A 272 24.27 -6.07 -1.92
C TRP A 272 22.77 -6.35 -1.88
N SER A 273 22.27 -6.87 -0.73
CA SER A 273 20.84 -7.10 -0.58
C SER A 273 20.01 -5.83 -0.46
N THR A 274 20.59 -4.74 0.02
CA THR A 274 19.90 -3.43 0.06
C THR A 274 19.73 -2.89 -1.36
N TYR A 275 20.71 -3.06 -2.25
CA TYR A 275 20.54 -2.76 -3.68
C TYR A 275 19.47 -3.62 -4.32
N ALA A 276 19.57 -4.95 -4.17
CA ALA A 276 18.61 -5.90 -4.74
C ALA A 276 17.17 -5.62 -4.28
N LEU A 277 16.96 -5.32 -3.00
CA LEU A 277 15.64 -5.00 -2.46
C LEU A 277 15.12 -3.65 -2.92
N ALA A 278 15.98 -2.64 -3.13
CA ALA A 278 15.56 -1.37 -3.72
C ALA A 278 15.05 -1.55 -5.15
N PHE A 279 15.75 -2.36 -5.95
CA PHE A 279 15.35 -2.67 -7.32
C PHE A 279 14.10 -3.55 -7.36
N ALA A 280 14.06 -4.62 -6.56
CA ALA A 280 12.88 -5.50 -6.48
C ALA A 280 11.63 -4.71 -6.07
N THR A 281 11.74 -3.83 -5.06
CA THR A 281 10.57 -3.09 -4.55
C THR A 281 9.95 -2.19 -5.62
N PHE A 282 10.76 -1.40 -6.34
CA PHE A 282 10.20 -0.55 -7.40
C PHE A 282 9.68 -1.36 -8.59
N ASN A 283 10.39 -2.42 -9.00
CA ASN A 283 9.90 -3.30 -10.07
C ASN A 283 8.57 -3.98 -9.69
N LEU A 284 8.37 -4.35 -8.41
CA LEU A 284 7.10 -4.86 -7.91
C LEU A 284 6.00 -3.79 -7.88
N SER A 285 6.31 -2.51 -7.64
CA SER A 285 5.34 -1.41 -7.83
C SER A 285 4.87 -1.28 -9.28
N ILE A 286 5.79 -1.42 -10.25
CA ILE A 286 5.46 -1.40 -11.68
C ILE A 286 4.63 -2.64 -12.05
N LEU A 287 5.02 -3.82 -11.55
CA LEU A 287 4.26 -5.05 -11.72
C LEU A 287 2.84 -4.91 -11.17
N GLY A 288 2.67 -4.26 -10.00
CA GLY A 288 1.35 -4.00 -9.45
C GLY A 288 0.51 -3.10 -10.37
N THR A 289 1.12 -2.07 -10.98
CA THR A 289 0.45 -1.24 -11.98
C THR A 289 0.02 -2.08 -13.20
N PHE A 290 0.87 -2.99 -13.66
CA PHE A 290 0.53 -3.93 -14.72
C PHE A 290 -0.65 -4.84 -14.33
N VAL A 291 -0.65 -5.43 -13.13
CA VAL A 291 -1.73 -6.31 -12.66
C VAL A 291 -3.08 -5.60 -12.65
N VAL A 292 -3.13 -4.37 -12.11
CA VAL A 292 -4.38 -3.61 -11.96
C VAL A 292 -4.93 -3.11 -13.30
N ARG A 293 -4.07 -2.91 -14.32
CA ARG A 293 -4.45 -2.24 -15.58
C ARG A 293 -4.46 -3.14 -16.81
N SER A 294 -3.84 -4.30 -16.77
CA SER A 294 -3.73 -5.18 -17.95
C SER A 294 -4.96 -6.04 -18.20
N GLY A 295 -5.76 -6.33 -17.15
CA GLY A 295 -6.88 -7.26 -17.23
C GLY A 295 -6.48 -8.72 -17.40
N VAL A 296 -5.19 -9.04 -17.27
CA VAL A 296 -4.67 -10.41 -17.40
C VAL A 296 -5.08 -11.27 -16.20
N LEU A 297 -5.27 -10.65 -15.03
CA LEU A 297 -5.82 -11.30 -13.83
C LEU A 297 -7.22 -10.77 -13.55
N THR A 298 -8.15 -11.66 -13.22
CA THR A 298 -9.49 -11.30 -12.79
C THR A 298 -9.45 -10.76 -11.35
N SER A 299 -10.05 -9.60 -11.12
CA SER A 299 -10.12 -8.96 -9.80
C SER A 299 -11.38 -8.10 -9.70
N VAL A 300 -11.95 -8.08 -8.49
CA VAL A 300 -13.09 -7.20 -8.14
C VAL A 300 -12.68 -5.73 -7.98
N HIS A 301 -11.39 -5.46 -7.84
CA HIS A 301 -10.81 -4.12 -7.67
C HIS A 301 -10.19 -3.57 -8.98
N ALA A 302 -10.38 -4.26 -10.10
CA ALA A 302 -9.85 -3.84 -11.41
C ALA A 302 -10.92 -3.09 -12.22
N PHE A 303 -10.84 -1.75 -12.23
CA PHE A 303 -11.88 -0.89 -12.84
C PHE A 303 -11.53 -0.30 -14.20
N ALA A 304 -10.24 -0.20 -14.54
CA ALA A 304 -9.80 0.34 -15.83
C ALA A 304 -8.73 -0.57 -16.44
N VAL A 305 -9.19 -1.59 -17.15
CA VAL A 305 -8.38 -2.64 -17.76
C VAL A 305 -8.29 -2.45 -19.27
N ASP A 306 -7.07 -2.50 -19.78
CA ASP A 306 -6.76 -2.45 -21.21
C ASP A 306 -5.51 -3.32 -21.50
N PRO A 307 -5.69 -4.49 -22.15
CA PRO A 307 -4.59 -5.41 -22.42
C PRO A 307 -3.45 -4.79 -23.24
N THR A 308 -3.75 -3.89 -24.17
CA THR A 308 -2.74 -3.26 -25.02
C THR A 308 -1.81 -2.36 -24.20
N LYS A 309 -2.39 -1.60 -23.27
CA LYS A 309 -1.66 -0.74 -22.33
C LYS A 309 -0.86 -1.58 -21.32
N GLY A 310 -1.42 -2.72 -20.91
CA GLY A 310 -0.75 -3.71 -20.08
C GLY A 310 0.55 -4.23 -20.71
N LEU A 311 0.56 -4.56 -22.01
CA LEU A 311 1.76 -5.04 -22.70
C LEU A 311 2.90 -4.02 -22.70
N VAL A 312 2.58 -2.72 -22.88
CA VAL A 312 3.59 -1.65 -22.83
C VAL A 312 4.19 -1.54 -21.43
N LEU A 313 3.36 -1.59 -20.38
CA LEU A 313 3.84 -1.61 -18.99
C LEU A 313 4.72 -2.82 -18.68
N LEU A 314 4.38 -4.00 -19.22
CA LEU A 314 5.20 -5.20 -19.08
C LEU A 314 6.55 -5.06 -19.80
N GLY A 315 6.59 -4.40 -20.95
CA GLY A 315 7.83 -4.06 -21.66
C GLY A 315 8.71 -3.12 -20.84
N VAL A 316 8.13 -2.06 -20.26
CA VAL A 316 8.84 -1.13 -19.35
C VAL A 316 9.39 -1.86 -18.14
N LEU A 317 8.58 -2.71 -17.50
CA LEU A 317 9.00 -3.54 -16.37
C LEU A 317 10.18 -4.44 -16.74
N SER A 318 10.08 -5.16 -17.86
CA SER A 318 11.11 -6.10 -18.31
C SER A 318 12.44 -5.38 -18.54
N LEU A 319 12.41 -4.21 -19.19
CA LEU A 319 13.60 -3.39 -19.41
C LEU A 319 14.22 -2.90 -18.09
N LEU A 320 13.39 -2.41 -17.16
CA LEU A 320 13.87 -1.94 -15.85
C LEU A 320 14.49 -3.07 -15.03
N VAL A 321 13.91 -4.26 -15.02
CA VAL A 321 14.47 -5.44 -14.35
C VAL A 321 15.84 -5.79 -14.95
N ILE A 322 15.94 -5.88 -16.28
CA ILE A 322 17.18 -6.21 -16.98
C ILE A 322 18.27 -5.17 -16.68
N ILE A 323 17.96 -3.88 -16.77
CA ILE A 323 18.94 -2.81 -16.52
C ILE A 323 19.39 -2.82 -15.06
N THR A 324 18.45 -2.79 -14.11
CA THR A 324 18.77 -2.64 -12.69
C THR A 324 19.52 -3.85 -12.13
N PHE A 325 19.03 -5.06 -12.39
CA PHE A 325 19.71 -6.28 -11.95
C PHE A 325 20.95 -6.59 -12.80
N GLY A 326 20.97 -6.26 -14.09
CA GLY A 326 22.16 -6.36 -14.92
C GLY A 326 23.32 -5.52 -14.39
N VAL A 327 23.06 -4.26 -14.03
CA VAL A 327 24.08 -3.40 -13.39
C VAL A 327 24.50 -3.96 -12.02
N LEU A 328 23.57 -4.52 -11.23
CA LEU A 328 23.91 -5.16 -9.96
C LEU A 328 24.80 -6.38 -10.12
N ILE A 329 24.57 -7.20 -11.15
CA ILE A 329 25.41 -8.36 -11.45
C ILE A 329 26.80 -7.89 -11.87
N LEU A 330 26.89 -6.95 -12.80
CA LEU A 330 28.17 -6.45 -13.35
C LEU A 330 29.02 -5.70 -12.31
N ARG A 331 28.40 -4.99 -11.36
CA ARG A 331 29.10 -4.18 -10.34
C ARG A 331 29.14 -4.86 -8.98
N GLY A 332 28.43 -5.97 -8.80
CA GLY A 332 28.19 -6.60 -7.51
C GLY A 332 29.43 -7.20 -6.85
N GLU A 333 30.41 -7.65 -7.63
CA GLU A 333 31.66 -8.22 -7.10
C GLU A 333 32.53 -7.18 -6.37
N GLN A 334 32.36 -5.91 -6.70
CA GLN A 334 33.05 -4.79 -6.04
C GLN A 334 32.46 -4.50 -4.65
N LEU A 335 31.29 -5.05 -4.34
CA LEU A 335 30.64 -4.86 -3.06
C LEU A 335 31.23 -5.79 -1.99
N PRO A 336 31.35 -5.32 -0.74
CA PRO A 336 31.85 -6.15 0.35
C PRO A 336 30.92 -7.35 0.59
N ARG A 337 31.51 -8.49 0.94
CA ARG A 337 30.77 -9.71 1.28
C ARG A 337 30.26 -9.68 2.71
N PHE A 338 29.06 -10.20 2.93
CA PHE A 338 28.50 -10.37 4.27
C PHE A 338 29.29 -11.42 5.05
N LYS A 339 29.71 -11.08 6.27
CA LYS A 339 30.31 -12.02 7.23
C LYS A 339 29.44 -12.11 8.46
N LEU A 340 28.97 -13.31 8.79
CA LEU A 340 28.18 -13.59 9.98
C LEU A 340 29.11 -13.87 11.16
N GLN A 341 28.98 -13.10 12.24
CA GLN A 341 29.82 -13.27 13.44
C GLN A 341 29.22 -14.26 14.45
N SER A 342 27.89 -14.29 14.58
CA SER A 342 27.20 -15.16 15.54
C SER A 342 25.73 -15.33 15.16
N LEU A 343 25.20 -16.53 15.40
CA LEU A 343 23.76 -16.84 15.30
C LEU A 343 22.96 -16.15 16.42
N ALA A 344 23.57 -15.94 17.59
CA ALA A 344 22.95 -15.19 18.69
C ALA A 344 23.27 -13.69 18.56
N SER A 345 22.72 -13.01 17.56
CA SER A 345 22.94 -11.58 17.31
C SER A 345 21.77 -10.89 16.62
N ARG A 346 21.57 -9.59 16.87
CA ARG A 346 20.57 -8.77 16.14
C ARG A 346 20.84 -8.74 14.64
N ALA A 347 22.10 -8.78 14.22
CA ALA A 347 22.46 -8.82 12.81
C ALA A 347 21.93 -10.09 12.13
N TYR A 348 22.03 -11.24 12.80
CA TYR A 348 21.48 -12.49 12.30
C TYR A 348 19.95 -12.50 12.33
N THR A 349 19.33 -12.05 13.42
CA THR A 349 17.87 -11.96 13.52
C THR A 349 17.28 -11.05 12.44
N ALA A 350 17.92 -9.90 12.17
CA ALA A 350 17.51 -9.02 11.08
C ALA A 350 17.70 -9.67 9.70
N TYR A 351 18.73 -10.52 9.53
CA TYR A 351 18.93 -11.31 8.32
C TYR A 351 17.84 -12.39 8.13
N ILE A 352 17.44 -13.08 9.20
CA ILE A 352 16.29 -14.01 9.16
C ILE A 352 15.01 -13.25 8.84
N ALA A 353 14.75 -12.11 9.49
CA ALA A 353 13.55 -11.31 9.28
C ALA A 353 13.39 -10.86 7.82
N LYS A 354 14.45 -10.36 7.17
CA LYS A 354 14.39 -10.06 5.73
C LYS A 354 14.17 -11.32 4.88
N GLY A 355 14.71 -12.47 5.28
CA GLY A 355 14.50 -13.75 4.60
C GLY A 355 13.04 -14.17 4.66
N LEU A 356 12.41 -14.09 5.84
CA LEU A 356 10.98 -14.36 6.04
C LEU A 356 10.13 -13.44 5.15
N LEU A 357 10.46 -12.15 5.07
CA LEU A 357 9.75 -11.20 4.22
C LEU A 357 9.90 -11.53 2.72
N VAL A 358 11.09 -11.92 2.27
CA VAL A 358 11.30 -12.35 0.87
C VAL A 358 10.55 -13.65 0.56
N ILE A 359 10.52 -14.61 1.50
CA ILE A 359 9.74 -15.84 1.34
C ILE A 359 8.23 -15.51 1.29
N ALA A 360 7.75 -14.60 2.13
CA ALA A 360 6.37 -14.13 2.08
C ALA A 360 6.06 -13.47 0.72
N THR A 361 6.97 -12.63 0.19
CA THR A 361 6.83 -12.06 -1.15
C THR A 361 6.72 -13.16 -2.21
N ALA A 362 7.57 -14.19 -2.15
CA ALA A 362 7.54 -15.30 -3.09
C ALA A 362 6.22 -16.09 -3.01
N ILE A 363 5.69 -16.35 -1.81
CA ILE A 363 4.39 -17.01 -1.64
C ILE A 363 3.28 -16.18 -2.26
N VAL A 364 3.22 -14.87 -1.96
CA VAL A 364 2.18 -13.98 -2.50
C VAL A 364 2.29 -13.87 -4.02
N PHE A 365 3.52 -13.73 -4.55
CA PHE A 365 3.78 -13.64 -5.98
C PHE A 365 3.36 -14.93 -6.68
N LEU A 366 3.83 -16.09 -6.21
CA LEU A 366 3.50 -17.38 -6.81
C LEU A 366 1.99 -17.64 -6.73
N GLY A 367 1.36 -17.46 -5.57
CA GLY A 367 -0.09 -17.66 -5.43
C GLY A 367 -0.91 -16.77 -6.36
N THR A 368 -0.49 -15.52 -6.58
CA THR A 368 -1.19 -14.56 -7.46
C THR A 368 -1.05 -14.92 -8.94
N PHE A 369 0.14 -15.32 -9.38
CA PHE A 369 0.42 -15.60 -10.79
C PHE A 369 0.24 -17.08 -11.18
N TYR A 370 0.08 -17.99 -10.22
CA TYR A 370 -0.08 -19.42 -10.48
C TYR A 370 -1.29 -19.73 -11.37
N PRO A 371 -2.50 -19.16 -11.15
CA PRO A 371 -3.62 -19.33 -12.06
C PRO A 371 -3.32 -18.95 -13.52
N MET A 372 -2.63 -17.82 -13.71
CA MET A 372 -2.26 -17.32 -15.04
C MET A 372 -1.30 -18.29 -15.74
N VAL A 373 -0.24 -18.75 -15.05
CA VAL A 373 0.72 -19.70 -15.61
C VAL A 373 0.05 -21.03 -15.96
N TYR A 374 -0.81 -21.53 -15.07
CA TYR A 374 -1.55 -22.78 -15.28
C TYR A 374 -2.45 -22.72 -16.51
N GLN A 375 -3.15 -21.58 -16.69
CA GLN A 375 -3.97 -21.33 -17.87
C GLN A 375 -3.12 -21.21 -19.16
N LEU A 376 -1.99 -20.50 -19.11
CA LEU A 376 -1.08 -20.35 -20.25
C LEU A 376 -0.47 -21.69 -20.71
N LEU A 377 -0.32 -22.65 -19.80
CA LEU A 377 0.14 -24.02 -20.12
C LEU A 377 -0.97 -24.90 -20.71
N GLY A 378 -2.21 -24.40 -20.84
CA GLY A 378 -3.34 -25.15 -21.37
C GLY A 378 -3.89 -26.21 -20.40
N LEU A 379 -3.58 -26.10 -19.10
CA LEU A 379 -3.97 -27.08 -18.08
C LEU A 379 -5.38 -26.86 -17.49
N GLY A 380 -6.07 -25.80 -17.95
CA GLY A 380 -7.39 -25.39 -17.49
C GLY A 380 -7.37 -24.11 -16.66
N ASN A 381 -8.46 -23.84 -15.95
CA ASN A 381 -8.60 -22.67 -15.08
C ASN A 381 -8.62 -23.13 -13.61
N ILE A 382 -7.80 -22.49 -12.77
CA ILE A 382 -7.77 -22.68 -11.32
C ILE A 382 -7.94 -21.34 -10.63
N SER A 383 -8.34 -21.36 -9.36
CA SER A 383 -8.34 -20.18 -8.51
C SER A 383 -7.52 -20.46 -7.25
N VAL A 384 -6.77 -19.45 -6.80
CA VAL A 384 -6.00 -19.50 -5.57
C VAL A 384 -6.57 -18.43 -4.64
N GLY A 385 -7.22 -18.86 -3.56
CA GLY A 385 -7.87 -17.96 -2.60
C GLY A 385 -7.27 -18.02 -1.20
N ALA A 386 -7.96 -17.41 -0.24
CA ALA A 386 -7.53 -17.27 1.15
C ALA A 386 -6.95 -18.53 1.82
N PRO A 387 -7.45 -19.77 1.59
CA PRO A 387 -6.87 -20.97 2.21
C PRO A 387 -5.38 -21.19 1.89
N TYR A 388 -4.96 -20.92 0.65
CA TYR A 388 -3.55 -21.02 0.24
C TYR A 388 -2.68 -20.00 0.99
N PHE A 389 -3.10 -18.74 1.00
CA PHE A 389 -2.31 -17.68 1.61
C PHE A 389 -2.28 -17.80 3.13
N ASN A 390 -3.43 -18.04 3.77
CA ASN A 390 -3.51 -18.14 5.24
C ASN A 390 -2.66 -19.30 5.78
N SER A 391 -2.70 -20.46 5.13
CA SER A 391 -1.91 -21.63 5.57
C SER A 391 -0.39 -21.41 5.47
N LEU A 392 0.07 -20.61 4.50
CA LEU A 392 1.50 -20.36 4.29
C LEU A 392 2.01 -19.10 5.03
N ILE A 393 1.18 -18.08 5.20
CA ILE A 393 1.55 -16.81 5.85
C ILE A 393 1.47 -16.92 7.39
N LEU A 394 0.55 -17.72 7.94
CA LEU A 394 0.43 -17.89 9.39
C LEU A 394 1.74 -18.39 10.04
N PRO A 395 2.40 -19.47 9.56
CA PRO A 395 3.68 -19.91 10.11
C PRO A 395 4.77 -18.84 10.03
N LEU A 396 4.85 -18.09 8.93
CA LEU A 396 5.82 -17.00 8.78
C LEU A 396 5.55 -15.86 9.76
N SER A 397 4.28 -15.55 10.02
CA SER A 397 3.86 -14.53 10.98
C SER A 397 4.26 -14.92 12.40
N ILE A 398 4.10 -16.19 12.77
CA ILE A 398 4.56 -16.73 14.06
C ILE A 398 6.09 -16.63 14.18
N LEU A 399 6.83 -17.05 13.16
CA LEU A 399 8.29 -16.92 13.13
C LEU A 399 8.73 -15.45 13.23
N ALA A 400 8.01 -14.53 12.59
CA ALA A 400 8.27 -13.10 12.69
C ALA A 400 8.02 -12.56 14.10
N LEU A 401 6.92 -12.95 14.76
CA LEU A 401 6.64 -12.56 16.15
C LEU A 401 7.72 -13.07 17.11
N ILE A 402 8.18 -14.31 16.94
CA ILE A 402 9.29 -14.88 17.72
C ILE A 402 10.57 -14.05 17.49
N ALA A 403 10.93 -13.77 16.24
CA ALA A 403 12.11 -12.97 15.92
C ALA A 403 12.04 -11.55 16.52
N LEU A 404 10.87 -10.92 16.48
CA LEU A 404 10.62 -9.61 17.08
C LEU A 404 10.72 -9.65 18.61
N ALA A 405 10.19 -10.69 19.26
CA ALA A 405 10.25 -10.82 20.71
C ALA A 405 11.68 -10.98 21.24
N PHE A 406 12.54 -11.70 20.51
CA PHE A 406 13.96 -11.87 20.87
C PHE A 406 14.84 -10.66 20.52
N MET A 407 14.46 -9.82 19.56
CA MET A 407 15.31 -8.73 19.07
C MET A 407 15.79 -7.76 20.18
N PRO A 408 14.94 -7.30 21.11
CA PRO A 408 15.35 -6.40 22.19
C PRO A 408 16.49 -6.92 23.07
N VAL A 409 16.60 -8.24 23.24
CA VAL A 409 17.49 -8.86 24.23
C VAL A 409 18.85 -9.26 23.67
N LEU A 410 18.97 -9.32 22.35
CA LEU A 410 20.20 -9.65 21.64
C LEU A 410 21.13 -8.44 21.54
N LYS A 411 22.45 -8.67 21.53
CA LYS A 411 23.45 -7.66 21.14
C LYS A 411 23.58 -7.60 19.62
N TRP A 412 24.13 -6.50 19.11
CA TRP A 412 24.34 -6.33 17.67
C TRP A 412 25.32 -7.34 17.06
N THR A 413 26.37 -7.72 17.79
CA THR A 413 27.45 -8.59 17.30
C THR A 413 27.35 -10.02 17.82
N LYS A 414 27.36 -10.22 19.15
CA LYS A 414 27.32 -11.55 19.76
C LYS A 414 26.71 -11.53 21.16
N GLY A 415 25.85 -12.51 21.44
CA GLY A 415 25.31 -12.82 22.75
C GLY A 415 24.13 -11.95 23.17
N THR A 416 23.66 -12.17 24.39
CA THR A 416 22.59 -11.41 25.02
C THR A 416 23.15 -10.25 25.85
N VAL A 417 22.29 -9.30 26.20
CA VAL A 417 22.62 -8.26 27.19
C VAL A 417 22.40 -8.85 28.59
N PRO A 418 23.46 -9.09 29.40
CA PRO A 418 23.32 -9.82 30.67
C PRO A 418 22.37 -9.16 31.67
N SER A 419 22.26 -7.83 31.65
CA SER A 419 21.35 -7.06 32.51
C SER A 419 19.86 -7.25 32.18
N VAL A 420 19.52 -8.02 31.14
CA VAL A 420 18.14 -8.18 30.62
C VAL A 420 17.55 -9.55 30.99
N SER A 421 18.26 -10.40 31.74
CA SER A 421 17.74 -11.73 32.15
C SER A 421 16.42 -11.65 32.94
N ALA A 422 16.33 -10.70 33.89
CA ALA A 422 15.10 -10.44 34.63
C ALA A 422 13.96 -9.94 33.73
N ASP A 423 14.25 -9.07 32.76
CA ASP A 423 13.24 -8.57 31.82
C ASP A 423 12.74 -9.66 30.87
N ILE A 424 13.62 -10.56 30.44
CA ILE A 424 13.25 -11.72 29.63
C ILE A 424 12.26 -12.56 30.43
N ALA A 425 12.60 -12.88 31.68
CA ALA A 425 11.72 -13.66 32.56
C ALA A 425 10.37 -12.95 32.78
N ILE A 426 10.37 -11.64 33.02
CA ILE A 426 9.13 -10.84 33.15
C ILE A 426 8.32 -10.85 31.86
N SER A 427 8.97 -10.67 30.70
CA SER A 427 8.28 -10.61 29.40
C SER A 427 7.65 -11.95 29.03
N ILE A 428 8.34 -13.06 29.33
CA ILE A 428 7.83 -14.42 29.14
C ILE A 428 6.73 -14.73 30.17
N ALA A 429 6.89 -14.34 31.43
CA ALA A 429 5.87 -14.55 32.45
C ALA A 429 4.57 -13.80 32.10
N LEU A 430 4.67 -12.52 31.72
CA LEU A 430 3.51 -11.72 31.32
C LEU A 430 2.84 -12.23 30.04
N SER A 431 3.61 -12.74 29.07
CA SER A 431 3.00 -13.35 27.88
C SER A 431 2.28 -14.65 28.20
N LEU A 432 2.85 -15.51 29.06
CA LEU A 432 2.20 -16.74 29.51
C LEU A 432 0.95 -16.44 30.34
N VAL A 433 1.00 -15.47 31.25
CA VAL A 433 -0.17 -15.02 32.03
C VAL A 433 -1.25 -14.47 31.12
N SER A 434 -0.89 -13.72 30.08
CA SER A 434 -1.84 -13.25 29.06
C SER A 434 -2.49 -14.41 28.31
N GLY A 435 -1.72 -15.41 27.88
CA GLY A 435 -2.24 -16.62 27.25
C GLY A 435 -3.17 -17.42 28.16
N ILE A 436 -2.80 -17.61 29.43
CA ILE A 436 -3.63 -18.29 30.44
C ILE A 436 -4.91 -17.48 30.70
N GLY A 437 -4.79 -16.17 30.89
CA GLY A 437 -5.94 -15.27 31.06
C GLY A 437 -6.90 -15.34 29.88
N PHE A 438 -6.36 -15.41 28.66
CA PHE A 438 -7.17 -15.56 27.45
C PHE A 438 -8.01 -16.83 27.43
N ILE A 439 -7.48 -17.97 27.92
CA ILE A 439 -8.22 -19.24 28.02
C ILE A 439 -9.50 -19.07 28.86
N PHE A 440 -9.47 -18.24 29.90
CA PHE A 440 -10.63 -17.99 30.76
C PHE A 440 -11.61 -16.93 30.21
N LEU A 441 -11.22 -16.19 29.17
CA LEU A 441 -12.04 -15.13 28.57
C LEU A 441 -12.87 -15.59 27.37
N VAL A 442 -12.59 -16.77 26.81
CA VAL A 442 -13.25 -17.26 25.60
C VAL A 442 -14.00 -18.56 25.84
N HIS A 443 -15.14 -18.69 25.18
CA HIS A 443 -15.97 -19.90 25.24
C HIS A 443 -15.42 -21.03 24.37
N ALA A 444 -14.82 -20.71 23.22
CA ALA A 444 -14.19 -21.65 22.31
C ALA A 444 -12.72 -21.30 22.13
N LEU A 445 -11.82 -22.23 22.41
CA LEU A 445 -10.39 -22.01 22.32
C LEU A 445 -9.86 -22.43 20.94
N HIS A 446 -9.21 -21.50 20.25
CA HIS A 446 -8.46 -21.76 19.02
C HIS A 446 -6.95 -21.64 19.29
N PHE A 447 -6.19 -22.68 18.91
CA PHE A 447 -4.77 -22.77 19.21
C PHE A 447 -3.95 -21.67 18.52
N GLU A 448 -4.28 -21.36 17.26
CA GLU A 448 -3.66 -20.32 16.45
C GLU A 448 -3.82 -18.95 17.11
N VAL A 449 -5.01 -18.67 17.67
CA VAL A 449 -5.28 -17.41 18.36
C VAL A 449 -4.51 -17.33 19.68
N LEU A 450 -4.56 -18.38 20.50
CA LEU A 450 -3.83 -18.45 21.77
C LEU A 450 -2.32 -18.21 21.57
N LEU A 451 -1.73 -18.91 20.59
CA LEU A 451 -0.32 -18.78 20.27
C LEU A 451 0.02 -17.36 19.78
N THR A 452 -0.81 -16.81 18.90
CA THR A 452 -0.61 -15.45 18.35
C THR A 452 -0.70 -14.38 19.45
N ILE A 453 -1.70 -14.42 20.33
CA ILE A 453 -1.85 -13.47 21.44
C ILE A 453 -0.66 -13.55 22.40
N THR A 454 -0.26 -14.76 22.75
CA THR A 454 0.86 -14.99 23.67
C THR A 454 2.13 -14.36 23.09
N LEU A 455 2.44 -14.64 21.82
CA LEU A 455 3.60 -14.08 21.15
C LEU A 455 3.50 -12.57 20.92
N ALA A 456 2.32 -12.06 20.53
CA ALA A 456 2.09 -10.62 20.36
C ALA A 456 2.26 -9.87 21.68
N THR A 457 1.74 -10.40 22.79
CA THR A 457 1.94 -9.85 24.13
C THR A 457 3.43 -9.83 24.47
N TRP A 458 4.17 -10.89 24.16
CA TRP A 458 5.62 -10.93 24.37
C TRP A 458 6.33 -9.82 23.58
N VAL A 459 6.00 -9.64 22.30
CA VAL A 459 6.54 -8.55 21.47
C VAL A 459 6.25 -7.20 22.11
N ILE A 460 5.00 -6.96 22.53
CA ILE A 460 4.58 -5.69 23.15
C ILE A 460 5.39 -5.40 24.41
N VAL A 461 5.41 -6.35 25.36
CA VAL A 461 6.12 -6.18 26.62
C VAL A 461 7.62 -6.00 26.40
N ALA A 462 8.24 -6.82 25.55
CA ALA A 462 9.67 -6.73 25.27
C ALA A 462 10.07 -5.38 24.65
N HIS A 463 9.24 -4.81 23.76
CA HIS A 463 9.49 -3.51 23.15
C HIS A 463 9.23 -2.34 24.12
N LEU A 464 8.21 -2.44 24.97
CA LEU A 464 7.96 -1.46 26.04
C LEU A 464 9.12 -1.44 27.04
N VAL A 465 9.59 -2.59 27.51
CA VAL A 465 10.75 -2.68 28.40
C VAL A 465 12.00 -2.10 27.75
N MET A 466 12.25 -2.40 26.47
CA MET A 466 13.35 -1.81 25.70
C MET A 466 13.26 -0.28 25.66
N LEU A 467 12.06 0.28 25.51
CA LEU A 467 11.81 1.72 25.51
C LEU A 467 12.06 2.34 26.89
N PHE A 468 11.58 1.72 27.96
CA PHE A 468 11.73 2.22 29.32
C PHE A 468 13.18 2.22 29.80
N ARG A 469 13.98 1.24 29.38
CA ARG A 469 15.41 1.16 29.70
C ARG A 469 16.29 2.09 28.88
N CYS A 470 15.81 2.58 27.75
CA CYS A 470 16.61 3.46 26.90
C CYS A 470 16.62 4.89 27.43
N SER A 471 17.81 5.49 27.54
CA SER A 471 17.96 6.90 27.89
C SER A 471 17.35 7.84 26.84
N ASN A 472 17.40 7.45 25.56
CA ASN A 472 16.87 8.25 24.46
C ASN A 472 15.65 7.57 23.81
N LYS A 473 14.50 7.73 24.48
CA LYS A 473 13.20 7.19 24.02
C LYS A 473 12.84 7.64 22.61
N ARG A 474 13.13 8.90 22.24
CA ARG A 474 12.84 9.45 20.90
C ARG A 474 13.51 8.65 19.77
N LYS A 475 14.68 8.07 20.01
CA LYS A 475 15.41 7.28 19.00
C LYS A 475 14.78 5.90 18.76
N LEU A 476 14.15 5.30 19.77
CA LEU A 476 13.57 3.96 19.68
C LEU A 476 12.07 3.98 19.43
N MET A 477 11.38 5.07 19.77
CA MET A 477 9.92 5.19 19.61
C MET A 477 9.44 4.76 18.20
N PRO A 478 10.07 5.18 17.09
CA PRO A 478 9.66 4.73 15.75
C PRO A 478 9.60 3.20 15.58
N ILE A 479 10.64 2.52 16.04
CA ILE A 479 10.79 1.06 15.92
C ILE A 479 9.79 0.35 16.84
N VAL A 480 9.63 0.85 18.06
CA VAL A 480 8.70 0.31 19.05
C VAL A 480 7.26 0.41 18.54
N MET A 481 6.85 1.56 18.02
CA MET A 481 5.51 1.76 17.48
C MET A 481 5.25 0.85 16.27
N ALA A 482 6.21 0.73 15.34
CA ALA A 482 6.05 -0.13 14.16
C ALA A 482 5.90 -1.61 14.52
N HIS A 483 6.73 -2.13 15.43
CA HIS A 483 6.66 -3.55 15.78
C HIS A 483 5.48 -3.89 16.70
N ILE A 484 5.11 -3.00 17.63
CA ILE A 484 3.87 -3.16 18.41
C ILE A 484 2.66 -3.10 17.47
N GLY A 485 2.67 -2.19 16.49
CA GLY A 485 1.60 -2.07 15.51
C GLY A 485 1.42 -3.35 14.69
N PHE A 486 2.53 -3.95 14.23
CA PHE A 486 2.50 -5.25 13.58
C PHE A 486 1.93 -6.36 14.48
N ALA A 487 2.34 -6.44 15.75
CA ALA A 487 1.83 -7.43 16.69
C ALA A 487 0.32 -7.29 16.95
N LEU A 488 -0.19 -6.05 17.05
CA LEU A 488 -1.62 -5.76 17.18
C LEU A 488 -2.38 -6.15 15.91
N ALA A 489 -1.88 -5.80 14.74
CA ALA A 489 -2.54 -6.09 13.47
C ALA A 489 -2.63 -7.60 13.19
N VAL A 490 -1.55 -8.36 13.43
CA VAL A 490 -1.55 -9.82 13.30
C VAL A 490 -2.53 -10.46 14.29
N SER A 491 -2.59 -9.96 15.53
CA SER A 491 -3.57 -10.44 16.52
C SER A 491 -5.00 -10.19 16.03
N GLY A 492 -5.29 -8.98 15.55
CA GLY A 492 -6.60 -8.62 14.99
C GLY A 492 -7.01 -9.51 13.82
N ALA A 493 -6.08 -9.79 12.89
CA ALA A 493 -6.33 -10.66 11.75
C ALA A 493 -6.69 -12.10 12.15
N VAL A 494 -5.97 -12.69 13.10
CA VAL A 494 -6.23 -14.05 13.58
C VAL A 494 -7.52 -14.09 14.42
N PHE A 495 -7.79 -13.08 15.24
CA PHE A 495 -9.07 -12.95 15.94
C PHE A 495 -10.24 -12.87 14.97
N ASN A 496 -10.14 -12.00 13.96
CA ASN A 496 -11.19 -11.80 12.97
C ASN A 496 -11.48 -13.10 12.20
N SER A 497 -10.44 -13.90 11.92
CA SER A 497 -10.59 -15.17 11.20
C SER A 497 -11.31 -16.25 11.99
N HIS A 498 -11.16 -16.30 13.32
CA HIS A 498 -11.68 -17.38 14.16
C HIS A 498 -12.92 -17.03 14.99
N TYR A 499 -13.09 -15.76 15.39
CA TYR A 499 -14.19 -15.33 16.26
C TYR A 499 -15.25 -14.46 15.57
N SER A 500 -15.16 -14.28 14.25
CA SER A 500 -16.24 -13.67 13.48
C SER A 500 -17.30 -14.70 13.14
N TYR A 501 -18.56 -14.26 13.05
CA TYR A 501 -19.68 -15.09 12.61
C TYR A 501 -20.59 -14.33 11.66
N GLU A 502 -21.39 -15.07 10.90
CA GLU A 502 -22.41 -14.52 10.02
C GLU A 502 -23.71 -15.32 10.07
N HIS A 503 -24.82 -14.60 9.92
CA HIS A 503 -26.16 -15.13 9.85
C HIS A 503 -26.89 -14.54 8.65
N ASN A 504 -27.38 -15.39 7.76
CA ASN A 504 -28.23 -15.01 6.64
C ASN A 504 -29.68 -15.28 7.03
N LEU A 505 -30.54 -14.28 6.90
CA LEU A 505 -31.93 -14.33 7.37
C LEU A 505 -32.86 -13.83 6.27
N ARG A 506 -34.02 -14.48 6.16
CA ARG A 506 -35.17 -13.94 5.42
C ARG A 506 -36.05 -13.19 6.41
N VAL A 507 -36.30 -11.90 6.17
CA VAL A 507 -37.09 -11.04 7.06
C VAL A 507 -38.26 -10.40 6.32
N GLU A 508 -39.38 -10.22 7.03
CA GLU A 508 -40.57 -9.48 6.59
C GLU A 508 -40.78 -8.26 7.51
N PRO A 509 -41.34 -7.15 7.03
CA PRO A 509 -41.60 -5.97 7.85
C PRO A 509 -42.36 -6.30 9.14
N GLY A 510 -41.84 -5.83 10.27
CA GLY A 510 -42.37 -6.10 11.62
C GLY A 510 -41.95 -7.45 12.21
N SER A 511 -41.14 -8.25 11.52
CA SER A 511 -40.64 -9.52 12.05
C SER A 511 -39.51 -9.32 13.06
N SER A 512 -39.49 -10.19 14.07
CA SER A 512 -38.41 -10.32 15.06
C SER A 512 -37.86 -11.74 15.01
N GLN A 513 -36.54 -11.89 14.95
CA GLN A 513 -35.88 -13.19 14.94
C GLN A 513 -34.72 -13.23 15.93
N GLN A 514 -34.62 -14.33 16.68
CA GLN A 514 -33.51 -14.54 17.61
C GLN A 514 -32.45 -15.48 17.01
N ARG A 515 -31.18 -15.05 17.03
CA ARG A 515 -30.02 -15.82 16.57
C ARG A 515 -28.81 -15.54 17.45
N ALA A 516 -28.17 -16.59 17.96
CA ALA A 516 -26.92 -16.51 18.73
C ALA A 516 -26.92 -15.41 19.81
N GLY A 517 -28.00 -15.34 20.60
CA GLY A 517 -28.12 -14.35 21.68
C GLY A 517 -28.62 -12.97 21.26
N ILE A 518 -28.75 -12.70 19.96
CA ILE A 518 -29.17 -11.40 19.42
C ILE A 518 -30.60 -11.51 18.94
N THR A 519 -31.44 -10.56 19.36
CA THR A 519 -32.77 -10.38 18.78
C THR A 519 -32.68 -9.32 17.67
N ILE A 520 -33.19 -9.68 16.50
CA ILE A 520 -33.07 -8.93 15.26
C ILE A 520 -34.47 -8.51 14.85
N ASP A 521 -34.75 -7.22 15.00
CA ASP A 521 -36.03 -6.63 14.65
C ASP A 521 -35.90 -5.90 13.31
N TYR A 522 -36.73 -6.28 12.35
CA TYR A 522 -36.77 -5.64 11.04
C TYR A 522 -38.05 -4.85 10.88
N HIS A 523 -37.94 -3.52 10.78
CA HIS A 523 -39.08 -2.60 10.76
C HIS A 523 -39.62 -2.37 9.34
N GLY A 524 -38.83 -2.66 8.31
CA GLY A 524 -39.22 -2.52 6.90
C GLY A 524 -38.21 -1.72 6.07
N ILE A 525 -38.70 -1.19 4.94
CA ILE A 525 -37.91 -0.37 4.00
C ILE A 525 -38.42 1.07 4.01
N GLU A 526 -37.48 2.00 4.04
CA GLU A 526 -37.68 3.41 3.71
C GLU A 526 -37.06 3.69 2.33
N TRP A 527 -37.80 4.38 1.47
CA TRP A 527 -37.32 4.77 0.14
C TRP A 527 -36.64 6.13 0.22
N LEU A 528 -35.40 6.21 -0.27
CA LEU A 528 -34.61 7.43 -0.29
C LEU A 528 -34.24 7.84 -1.72
N VAL A 529 -34.17 9.14 -1.93
CA VAL A 529 -33.59 9.75 -3.14
C VAL A 529 -32.29 10.44 -2.72
N GLY A 530 -31.16 9.89 -3.18
CA GLY A 530 -29.83 10.46 -2.98
C GLY A 530 -29.48 11.49 -4.05
N PRO A 531 -28.23 12.01 -4.05
CA PRO A 531 -27.81 13.04 -5.01
C PRO A 531 -27.88 12.60 -6.48
N ASN A 532 -27.46 11.37 -6.77
CA ASN A 532 -27.44 10.77 -8.11
C ASN A 532 -27.88 9.29 -8.11
N TYR A 533 -28.53 8.83 -7.04
CA TYR A 533 -29.02 7.47 -6.89
C TYR A 533 -30.38 7.45 -6.17
N THR A 534 -31.09 6.34 -6.28
CA THR A 534 -32.24 6.01 -5.41
C THR A 534 -31.87 4.85 -4.51
N ALA A 535 -32.48 4.71 -3.33
CA ALA A 535 -32.11 3.67 -2.39
C ALA A 535 -33.30 3.06 -1.66
N GLU A 536 -33.25 1.74 -1.49
CA GLU A 536 -34.05 1.01 -0.51
C GLU A 536 -33.24 0.93 0.79
N GLN A 537 -33.70 1.59 1.85
CA GLN A 537 -33.03 1.59 3.15
C GLN A 537 -33.76 0.67 4.12
N GLY A 538 -33.10 -0.40 4.56
CA GLY A 538 -33.64 -1.27 5.59
C GLY A 538 -33.52 -0.64 6.96
N GLN A 539 -34.56 -0.73 7.78
CA GLN A 539 -34.53 -0.30 9.19
C GLN A 539 -34.45 -1.54 10.09
N ILE A 540 -33.28 -1.76 10.71
CA ILE A 540 -33.00 -2.95 11.53
C ILE A 540 -32.52 -2.53 12.91
N THR A 541 -33.09 -3.12 13.96
CA THR A 541 -32.61 -2.97 15.34
C THR A 541 -32.09 -4.30 15.86
N LEU A 542 -30.87 -4.29 16.41
CA LEU A 542 -30.30 -5.42 17.12
C LEU A 542 -30.39 -5.18 18.62
N HIS A 543 -30.97 -6.13 19.35
CA HIS A 543 -30.94 -6.19 20.81
C HIS A 543 -29.92 -7.24 21.23
N LEU A 544 -28.86 -6.80 21.88
CA LEU A 544 -27.77 -7.66 22.36
C LEU A 544 -28.12 -8.28 23.71
N GLU A 545 -27.44 -9.37 24.08
CA GLU A 545 -27.63 -10.07 25.36
C GLU A 545 -27.38 -9.17 26.58
N ASP A 546 -26.50 -8.18 26.46
CA ASP A 546 -26.19 -7.22 27.52
C ASP A 546 -27.19 -6.05 27.63
N GLY A 547 -28.30 -6.12 26.86
CA GLY A 547 -29.37 -5.12 26.85
C GLY A 547 -29.10 -3.91 25.98
N ARG A 548 -27.93 -3.80 25.31
CA ARG A 548 -27.68 -2.72 24.36
C ARG A 548 -28.55 -2.86 23.11
N MET A 549 -29.06 -1.73 22.65
CA MET A 549 -29.80 -1.62 21.38
C MET A 549 -28.93 -0.90 20.34
N LEU A 550 -28.80 -1.50 19.16
CA LEU A 550 -28.03 -0.95 18.04
C LEU A 550 -28.93 -0.83 16.80
N ASN A 551 -29.06 0.39 16.28
CA ASN A 551 -29.86 0.66 15.08
C ASN A 551 -29.00 0.69 13.82
N PHE A 552 -29.46 0.03 12.77
CA PHE A 552 -28.78 -0.15 11.48
C PHE A 552 -29.68 0.26 10.35
N ASN A 553 -29.14 1.06 9.42
CA ASN A 553 -29.86 1.53 8.25
C ASN A 553 -29.14 1.17 6.94
N PRO A 554 -28.90 -0.13 6.63
CA PRO A 554 -28.22 -0.55 5.40
C PRO A 554 -29.03 -0.16 4.17
N GLN A 555 -28.36 0.08 3.05
CA GLN A 555 -29.02 0.52 1.83
C GLN A 555 -28.73 -0.40 0.65
N LYS A 556 -29.68 -0.48 -0.26
CA LYS A 556 -29.48 -0.98 -1.62
C LYS A 556 -29.71 0.17 -2.58
N ARG A 557 -28.62 0.72 -3.12
CA ARG A 557 -28.61 1.90 -4.00
C ARG A 557 -28.73 1.48 -5.45
N HIS A 558 -29.56 2.18 -6.23
CA HIS A 558 -29.66 2.06 -7.67
C HIS A 558 -29.17 3.34 -8.33
N TYR A 559 -28.14 3.21 -9.16
CA TYR A 559 -27.56 4.30 -9.95
C TYR A 559 -28.13 4.25 -11.38
N PRO A 560 -28.99 5.21 -11.75
CA PRO A 560 -29.79 5.13 -12.98
C PRO A 560 -28.95 5.31 -14.25
N VAL A 561 -27.86 6.08 -14.21
CA VAL A 561 -27.02 6.36 -15.39
C VAL A 561 -26.23 5.11 -15.82
N ARG A 562 -25.63 4.40 -14.86
CA ARG A 562 -24.89 3.15 -15.12
C ARG A 562 -25.76 1.90 -15.07
N VAL A 563 -27.01 2.03 -14.61
CA VAL A 563 -27.96 0.93 -14.39
C VAL A 563 -27.31 -0.15 -13.50
N MET A 564 -26.76 0.27 -12.37
CA MET A 564 -26.00 -0.59 -11.47
C MET A 564 -26.54 -0.49 -10.04
N ASN A 565 -26.65 -1.63 -9.38
CA ASN A 565 -27.06 -1.72 -7.98
C ASN A 565 -25.84 -1.90 -7.08
N MET A 566 -25.82 -1.17 -5.97
CA MET A 566 -24.79 -1.22 -4.95
C MET A 566 -25.43 -1.57 -3.60
N THR A 567 -24.70 -2.31 -2.77
CA THR A 567 -25.11 -2.64 -1.40
C THR A 567 -24.23 -1.88 -0.43
N GLU A 568 -24.84 -1.06 0.40
CA GLU A 568 -24.16 -0.24 1.39
C GLU A 568 -24.44 -0.82 2.78
N PRO A 569 -23.43 -1.39 3.44
CA PRO A 569 -23.59 -1.95 4.77
C PRO A 569 -23.85 -0.86 5.80
N ALA A 570 -24.57 -1.22 6.86
CA ALA A 570 -24.59 -0.45 8.09
C ALA A 570 -23.66 -1.11 9.10
N ILE A 571 -22.74 -0.31 9.67
CA ILE A 571 -21.72 -0.78 10.59
C ILE A 571 -21.87 -0.06 11.93
N ARG A 572 -21.80 -0.83 13.02
CA ARG A 572 -21.73 -0.32 14.38
C ARG A 572 -20.55 -0.93 15.09
N SER A 573 -19.58 -0.06 15.39
CA SER A 573 -18.33 -0.46 16.00
C SER A 573 -18.40 -0.50 17.52
N LEU A 574 -17.93 -1.61 18.09
CA LEU A 574 -17.63 -1.76 19.50
C LEU A 574 -16.11 -1.94 19.67
N TRP A 575 -15.62 -1.85 20.91
CA TRP A 575 -14.19 -1.99 21.19
C TRP A 575 -13.62 -3.39 20.87
N HIS A 576 -14.47 -4.42 20.91
CA HIS A 576 -14.09 -5.83 20.68
C HIS A 576 -14.40 -6.33 19.25
N GLY A 577 -15.12 -5.56 18.45
CA GLY A 577 -15.52 -5.94 17.09
C GLY A 577 -16.67 -5.10 16.55
N ASP A 578 -16.99 -5.29 15.28
CA ASP A 578 -18.07 -4.57 14.62
C ASP A 578 -19.29 -5.48 14.41
N TYR A 579 -20.48 -4.94 14.60
CA TYR A 579 -21.69 -5.48 14.01
C TYR A 579 -21.86 -4.87 12.62
N TYR A 580 -22.08 -5.73 11.64
CA TYR A 580 -22.10 -5.40 10.22
C TYR A 580 -23.37 -5.99 9.61
N VAL A 581 -24.22 -5.15 9.05
CA VAL A 581 -25.52 -5.57 8.48
C VAL A 581 -25.60 -5.15 7.03
N THR A 582 -25.93 -6.09 6.15
CA THR A 582 -26.20 -5.81 4.73
C THR A 582 -27.60 -6.22 4.32
N LEU A 583 -28.17 -5.41 3.43
CA LEU A 583 -29.46 -5.66 2.79
C LEU A 583 -29.21 -6.37 1.45
N GLY A 584 -29.62 -7.64 1.37
CA GLY A 584 -29.50 -8.48 0.19
C GLY A 584 -30.61 -8.23 -0.83
N ASP A 585 -30.87 -9.21 -1.69
CA ASP A 585 -31.96 -9.15 -2.66
C ASP A 585 -33.32 -9.38 -2.01
N LYS A 586 -34.38 -8.89 -2.67
CA LYS A 586 -35.76 -9.28 -2.37
C LYS A 586 -35.89 -10.79 -2.62
N VAL A 587 -36.40 -11.50 -1.63
CA VAL A 587 -36.70 -12.93 -1.74
C VAL A 587 -38.10 -13.14 -2.31
N ASP A 588 -39.03 -12.24 -1.98
CA ASP A 588 -40.38 -12.18 -2.53
C ASP A 588 -40.93 -10.73 -2.46
N THR A 589 -42.24 -10.55 -2.63
CA THR A 589 -42.91 -9.24 -2.66
C THR A 589 -42.74 -8.42 -1.38
N HIS A 590 -42.57 -9.08 -0.22
CA HIS A 590 -42.51 -8.43 1.10
C HIS A 590 -41.28 -8.81 1.91
N ALA A 591 -40.52 -9.82 1.51
CA ALA A 591 -39.39 -10.33 2.24
C ALA A 591 -38.05 -9.98 1.60
N TYR A 592 -37.08 -9.67 2.46
CA TYR A 592 -35.70 -9.40 2.09
C TYR A 592 -34.75 -10.43 2.68
N ALA A 593 -33.69 -10.73 1.96
CA ALA A 593 -32.52 -11.37 2.54
C ALA A 593 -31.71 -10.30 3.28
N ILE A 594 -31.41 -10.51 4.55
CA ILE A 594 -30.45 -9.69 5.30
C ILE A 594 -29.30 -10.58 5.76
N LYS A 595 -28.12 -10.00 5.82
CA LYS A 595 -26.95 -10.64 6.41
C LYS A 595 -26.50 -9.84 7.62
N VAL A 596 -26.49 -10.48 8.77
CA VAL A 596 -25.99 -9.91 10.04
C VAL A 596 -24.69 -10.61 10.37
N GLN A 597 -23.62 -9.85 10.54
CA GLN A 597 -22.28 -10.36 10.82
C GLN A 597 -21.72 -9.67 12.05
N TYR A 598 -20.87 -10.40 12.77
CA TYR A 598 -20.01 -9.84 13.79
C TYR A 598 -18.55 -10.07 13.38
N ARG A 599 -17.78 -8.99 13.34
CA ARG A 599 -16.39 -8.97 12.87
C ARG A 599 -15.45 -8.68 14.05
N ALA A 600 -14.93 -9.74 14.65
CA ALA A 600 -14.11 -9.66 15.85
C ALA A 600 -12.77 -8.97 15.57
N GLY A 601 -12.27 -8.18 16.53
CA GLY A 601 -10.89 -7.67 16.52
C GLY A 601 -10.51 -6.73 15.36
N ILE A 602 -11.49 -6.25 14.58
CA ILE A 602 -11.22 -5.43 13.38
C ILE A 602 -10.45 -4.14 13.70
N TRP A 603 -10.75 -3.50 14.83
CA TRP A 603 -10.05 -2.30 15.31
C TRP A 603 -8.58 -2.55 15.65
N TRP A 604 -8.18 -3.78 15.94
CA TRP A 604 -6.78 -4.10 16.23
C TRP A 604 -5.95 -4.09 14.94
N ILE A 605 -6.56 -4.43 13.80
CA ILE A 605 -5.95 -4.30 12.47
C ILE A 605 -5.74 -2.82 12.16
N TRP A 606 -6.79 -2.00 12.29
CA TRP A 606 -6.72 -0.55 12.02
C TRP A 606 -5.72 0.17 12.92
N SER A 607 -5.84 -0.03 14.25
CA SER A 607 -4.94 0.61 15.21
C SER A 607 -3.50 0.13 15.06
N GLY A 608 -3.28 -1.15 14.77
CA GLY A 608 -1.96 -1.71 14.50
C GLY A 608 -1.30 -1.07 13.27
N GLY A 609 -2.03 -0.96 12.16
CA GLY A 609 -1.57 -0.27 10.95
C GLY A 609 -1.25 1.20 11.19
N LEU A 610 -2.15 1.94 11.86
CA LEU A 610 -1.94 3.35 12.20
C LEU A 610 -0.70 3.55 13.08
N LEU A 611 -0.50 2.70 14.09
CA LEU A 611 0.66 2.77 14.97
C LEU A 611 1.97 2.59 14.18
N ALA A 612 1.95 1.70 13.17
CA ALA A 612 3.09 1.50 12.29
C ALA A 612 3.38 2.70 11.39
N VAL A 613 2.34 3.33 10.85
CA VAL A 613 2.44 4.59 10.08
C VAL A 613 3.02 5.71 10.95
N PHE A 614 2.55 5.88 12.18
CA PHE A 614 3.11 6.87 13.11
C PHE A 614 4.59 6.61 13.39
N GLY A 615 4.99 5.35 13.56
CA GLY A 615 6.39 4.97 13.69
C GLY A 615 7.24 5.42 12.49
N ALA A 616 6.75 5.23 11.27
CA ALA A 616 7.45 5.67 10.06
C ALA A 616 7.62 7.20 9.99
N LEU A 617 6.56 7.96 10.25
CA LEU A 617 6.56 9.42 10.19
C LEU A 617 7.56 10.04 11.18
N LEU A 618 7.66 9.48 12.39
CA LEU A 618 8.63 9.93 13.41
C LEU A 618 10.10 9.71 12.99
N THR A 619 10.38 8.78 12.06
CA THR A 619 11.74 8.52 11.57
C THR A 619 12.26 9.64 10.66
N GLY A 620 11.37 10.38 9.99
CA GLY A 620 11.71 11.43 9.02
C GLY A 620 12.38 12.68 9.61
N LEU A 621 12.35 12.86 10.93
CA LEU A 621 12.77 14.09 11.62
C LEU A 621 14.28 14.15 11.97
N LYS A 622 15.11 13.21 11.49
CA LYS A 622 16.53 13.10 11.92
C LYS A 622 17.51 13.88 11.02
N LYS A 623 18.51 14.52 11.65
CA LYS A 623 19.45 15.49 11.05
C LYS A 623 20.31 14.94 9.90
N ARG A 624 20.32 15.70 8.81
CA ARG A 624 21.06 15.62 7.52
C ARG A 624 22.59 15.49 7.61
N ARG A 625 23.20 15.72 8.78
CA ARG A 625 24.66 15.91 8.95
C ARG A 625 25.48 14.62 8.79
N GLU A 626 24.90 13.45 9.12
CA GLU A 626 25.55 12.13 8.96
C GLU A 626 25.66 11.71 7.46
N ALA A 627 24.79 12.21 6.59
CA ALA A 627 24.74 11.83 5.17
C ALA A 627 25.73 12.63 4.29
N ILE A 628 26.08 13.85 4.68
CA ILE A 628 26.98 14.74 3.92
C ILE A 628 28.39 14.15 3.89
N ASN A 629 28.94 13.76 5.05
CA ASN A 629 30.28 13.17 5.16
C ASN A 629 30.43 11.83 4.41
N ALA A 630 29.32 11.14 4.11
CA ALA A 630 29.32 9.81 3.53
C ALA A 630 29.49 9.79 1.99
N ILE A 631 29.21 10.91 1.29
CA ILE A 631 29.18 10.97 -0.19
C ILE A 631 30.29 11.87 -0.75
N GLU A 632 31.16 12.44 0.09
CA GLU A 632 32.24 13.31 -0.37
C GLU A 632 33.18 12.61 -1.38
N LYS A 633 33.24 11.28 -1.40
CA LYS A 633 34.09 10.46 -2.29
C LYS A 633 33.42 9.93 -3.57
N TYR A 634 32.22 10.41 -3.94
CA TYR A 634 31.45 9.82 -5.05
C TYR A 634 32.04 10.08 -6.46
N ALA A 635 32.79 11.15 -6.67
CA ALA A 635 33.26 11.60 -7.98
C ALA A 635 34.74 11.28 -8.24
#